data_AF-G1KDS9-F1
#
_entry.id   AF-G1KDS9-F1
#
_cell.length_a   1.000
_cell.length_b   1.000
_cell.length_c   1.000
_cell.angle_alpha   90.00
_cell.angle_beta   90.00
_cell.angle_gamma   90.00
#
_symmetry.space_group_name_H-M   'P 1'
#
loop_
_entity.id
_entity.type
_entity.pdbx_description
1 polymer ?
#
loop_
_entity_poly.entity_id
_entity_poly.type
_entity_poly.pdbx_seq_one_letter_code
_entity_poly.pdbx_strand_id
1 'polypeptide(L)'
;MGWCLAIRLFLVAFLLPQAWLQFLPTAGQVEVECLGSLARLKLNSDYFQNKYISFSAIDKFGRPWLIDEVQATRCGYTIFRDVWGNIELRASLLGCYAQTVDDQHFTLNIQIMAGMNPEMRGAVVLNVPVSCSYGPWQPREIVCETNYMEVSVRMDVPPIPDGFLQDQPDDWESAFPEVQAGSPSIWQVVFHMDSGKKTMLVDKAHAVGYGINTTDTRIVLRSSYNTTEAQKLEVNGVPFSSVRSSTYYKQRWMLLMVDTAVACPLDGVIYTKETIIWTIPKDITPLLAGVGTIKELKVEMGINMNTISKQDRDRWGYSLESDKGAIVVKIPMGAPHGNYKSDVVAGKLMSSYKISPFVEYLWEDNKRGVTKHTILKEINTPLQLVPVTVTDYTNVSIQLFNVTIGTFLPDVELVSLTVDESGPLPLPEAEKKGYKIYEIKHPNGSKGYMLQVPFDTPGIQKEYVSDNIRNYSKTPILGFIVIPQGKPCDIPVPLVALVKDAVLPQAEGFCDDQALYLVMKRGNVDQDWLPYVKDTLLSQETAQSLGYRIHDNQTHLALRVPWHAAHVLYEEVGPLGIVATFQLLLKDRLAQTEMMDFAVSCIFSSKDLIDCRPNGTMLISAVKLVGIPDMDLSGLVLKDKRCRPASVTKEGATFIFDVSSCGTTRKFENATMTYENEVLYFLPGQATPVYQLKCACQYFIEDAVLLQYTPIEAPSPSILPGVGLLALALKLARDKSYVDFFQDSEYPVTRYLRDPLHFQVELLQSQDPQLELFLEDCWATAAADRNSYPQWNIVVDSCENSEDSHQTTFHGVPTGSVPFPTHLKRFEVKMFTFVVNSRALQGQVYFHCSVVICDSSYPSYDALCSRRCIPRRQRIGRSTDSTSDLHGYVSSGAIVIGRRNHT
;
A
#
# COMPACT_ATOMS: atom_id res chain seq x y z
N MET A 1 39.40 -68.45 63.84
CA MET A 1 38.39 -68.24 64.91
C MET A 1 38.84 -67.02 65.69
N GLY A 2 38.23 -65.84 65.62
CA GLY A 2 36.87 -65.50 65.28
C GLY A 2 36.41 -64.49 66.34
N TRP A 3 36.50 -63.19 65.98
CA TRP A 3 35.65 -62.11 66.52
C TRP A 3 35.68 -61.87 68.04
N CYS A 4 36.59 -61.02 68.52
CA CYS A 4 36.38 -60.14 69.69
C CYS A 4 37.55 -59.13 69.87
N LEU A 5 37.85 -58.32 68.86
CA LEU A 5 38.89 -57.28 68.98
C LEU A 5 38.60 -56.00 68.17
N ALA A 6 37.32 -55.69 67.96
CA ALA A 6 36.88 -54.52 67.19
C ALA A 6 36.24 -53.40 68.05
N ILE A 7 36.25 -53.49 69.37
CA ILE A 7 35.62 -52.49 70.25
C ILE A 7 36.58 -52.12 71.37
N ARG A 8 37.69 -51.45 71.01
CA ARG A 8 38.53 -50.69 71.97
C ARG A 8 39.54 -49.73 71.32
N LEU A 9 39.52 -49.58 69.99
CA LEU A 9 40.37 -48.63 69.24
C LEU A 9 39.63 -47.34 68.82
N PHE A 10 38.38 -47.14 69.23
CA PHE A 10 37.55 -46.01 68.80
C PHE A 10 37.45 -44.82 69.78
N LEU A 11 38.27 -44.78 70.85
CA LEU A 11 38.12 -43.76 71.92
C LEU A 11 39.44 -43.11 72.41
N VAL A 12 40.52 -43.13 71.62
CA VAL A 12 41.79 -42.42 71.96
C VAL A 12 42.23 -41.42 70.88
N ALA A 13 41.39 -41.13 69.88
CA ALA A 13 41.68 -40.15 68.83
C ALA A 13 41.07 -38.75 69.07
N PHE A 14 40.53 -38.50 70.27
CA PHE A 14 40.04 -37.17 70.67
C PHE A 14 40.76 -36.76 71.94
N LEU A 15 41.88 -36.06 71.77
CA LEU A 15 42.49 -35.06 72.68
C LEU A 15 43.94 -34.83 72.22
N LEU A 16 44.09 -34.32 70.99
CA LEU A 16 45.25 -33.51 70.61
C LEU A 16 44.73 -32.08 70.39
N PRO A 17 45.46 -31.06 70.85
CA PRO A 17 45.01 -29.68 70.80
C PRO A 17 44.77 -29.23 69.35
N GLN A 18 43.64 -28.55 69.13
CA GLN A 18 43.26 -27.86 67.89
C GLN A 18 44.20 -26.67 67.58
N ALA A 19 45.49 -26.94 67.39
CA ALA A 19 46.48 -25.95 66.99
C ALA A 19 47.05 -26.24 65.60
N TRP A 20 46.35 -26.99 64.75
CA TRP A 20 46.73 -27.24 63.36
C TRP A 20 45.47 -27.41 62.51
N LEU A 21 44.75 -26.33 62.25
CA LEU A 21 43.69 -26.29 61.24
C LEU A 21 43.97 -25.11 60.30
N GLN A 22 44.34 -25.49 59.07
CA GLN A 22 44.29 -24.74 57.82
C GLN A 22 45.39 -23.71 57.53
N PHE A 23 46.63 -24.18 57.41
CA PHE A 23 47.50 -23.68 56.33
C PHE A 23 47.19 -24.50 55.08
N LEU A 24 46.18 -24.08 54.30
CA LEU A 24 46.06 -24.53 52.92
C LEU A 24 47.26 -23.98 52.13
N PRO A 25 47.93 -24.78 51.29
CA PRO A 25 48.98 -24.25 50.43
C PRO A 25 48.38 -23.19 49.51
N THR A 26 48.95 -21.99 49.52
CA THR A 26 48.58 -20.85 48.65
C THR A 26 48.83 -21.11 47.16
N ALA A 27 49.50 -22.22 46.83
CA ALA A 27 49.87 -22.60 45.47
C ALA A 27 48.63 -22.81 44.57
N GLY A 28 48.43 -21.91 43.60
CA GLY A 28 47.42 -22.00 42.56
C GLY A 28 46.18 -21.12 42.74
N GLN A 29 46.00 -20.48 43.90
CA GLN A 29 44.86 -19.57 44.14
C GLN A 29 45.20 -18.10 43.88
N VAL A 30 46.46 -17.71 44.08
CA VAL A 30 46.95 -16.34 43.85
C VAL A 30 48.30 -16.42 43.16
N GLU A 31 48.44 -15.71 42.06
CA GLU A 31 49.69 -15.54 41.33
C GLU A 31 50.33 -14.21 41.70
N VAL A 32 51.61 -14.23 42.08
CA VAL A 32 52.37 -13.04 42.46
C VAL A 32 53.39 -12.75 41.38
N GLU A 33 53.37 -11.53 40.85
CA GLU A 33 54.30 -11.05 39.82
C GLU A 33 54.94 -9.72 40.26
N CYS A 34 56.25 -9.57 40.03
CA CYS A 34 56.98 -8.34 40.34
C CYS A 34 57.18 -7.54 39.04
N LEU A 35 56.60 -6.34 38.98
CA LEU A 35 56.51 -5.48 37.79
C LEU A 35 57.13 -4.12 38.09
N GLY A 36 58.46 -4.08 38.10
CA GLY A 36 59.21 -2.87 38.47
C GLY A 36 59.04 -2.52 39.94
N SER A 37 58.62 -1.29 40.23
CA SER A 37 58.40 -0.79 41.59
C SER A 37 57.06 -1.24 42.22
N LEU A 38 56.29 -2.08 41.52
CA LEU A 38 55.00 -2.62 41.97
C LEU A 38 55.02 -4.15 41.98
N ALA A 39 54.36 -4.76 42.96
CA ALA A 39 53.99 -6.17 42.96
C ALA A 39 52.51 -6.31 42.57
N ARG A 40 52.19 -7.29 41.73
CA ARG A 40 50.84 -7.63 41.28
C ARG A 40 50.44 -9.00 41.86
N LEU A 41 49.27 -9.07 42.48
CA LEU A 41 48.63 -10.30 42.93
C LEU A 41 47.36 -10.52 42.09
N LYS A 42 47.35 -11.56 41.25
CA LYS A 42 46.17 -11.98 40.48
C LYS A 42 45.46 -13.10 41.21
N LEU A 43 44.17 -12.92 41.48
CA LEU A 43 43.35 -13.92 42.15
C LEU A 43 42.73 -14.86 41.12
N ASN A 44 42.71 -16.16 41.41
CA ASN A 44 42.08 -17.17 40.56
C ASN A 44 40.55 -16.98 40.54
N SER A 45 40.02 -16.60 39.39
CA SER A 45 38.60 -16.32 39.17
C SER A 45 37.69 -17.44 39.65
N ASP A 46 38.05 -18.69 39.36
CA ASP A 46 37.21 -19.87 39.61
C ASP A 46 37.05 -20.12 41.11
N TYR A 47 38.09 -19.82 41.89
CA TYR A 47 38.04 -19.98 43.34
C TYR A 47 37.29 -18.85 44.04
N PHE A 48 37.43 -17.61 43.55
CA PHE A 48 36.90 -16.41 44.20
C PHE A 48 35.53 -15.97 43.67
N GLN A 49 35.00 -16.62 42.62
CA GLN A 49 33.69 -16.33 42.07
C GLN A 49 32.60 -16.40 43.15
N ASN A 50 31.71 -15.41 43.18
CA ASN A 50 30.58 -15.29 44.11
C ASN A 50 30.97 -15.21 45.60
N LYS A 51 32.22 -14.89 45.94
CA LYS A 51 32.67 -14.66 47.32
C LYS A 51 32.87 -13.18 47.61
N TYR A 52 32.62 -12.79 48.85
CA TYR A 52 33.06 -11.51 49.42
C TYR A 52 34.55 -11.60 49.74
N ILE A 53 35.32 -10.57 49.40
CA ILE A 53 36.78 -10.56 49.58
C ILE A 53 37.23 -9.29 50.29
N SER A 54 38.12 -9.43 51.26
CA SER A 54 38.86 -8.32 51.88
C SER A 54 40.36 -8.59 51.87
N PHE A 55 41.14 -7.51 51.84
CA PHE A 55 42.60 -7.53 51.80
C PHE A 55 43.15 -6.87 53.05
N SER A 56 44.19 -7.45 53.66
CA SER A 56 44.94 -6.86 54.76
C SER A 56 46.44 -7.00 54.51
N ALA A 57 47.23 -5.99 54.86
CA ALA A 57 48.69 -6.08 54.88
C ALA A 57 49.16 -6.47 56.28
N ILE A 58 50.11 -7.40 56.38
CA ILE A 58 50.61 -7.88 57.68
C ILE A 58 51.86 -7.08 58.06
N ASP A 59 51.87 -6.49 59.26
CA ASP A 59 53.03 -5.77 59.79
C ASP A 59 54.18 -6.70 60.22
N LYS A 60 55.33 -6.13 60.55
CA LYS A 60 56.51 -6.89 61.02
C LYS A 60 56.28 -7.68 62.31
N PHE A 61 55.20 -7.43 63.03
CA PHE A 61 54.80 -8.13 64.25
C PHE A 61 53.71 -9.19 63.99
N GLY A 62 53.32 -9.42 62.74
CA GLY A 62 52.31 -10.39 62.36
C GLY A 62 50.87 -9.88 62.48
N ARG A 63 50.64 -8.58 62.68
CA ARG A 63 49.28 -8.02 62.82
C ARG A 63 48.70 -7.63 61.45
N PRO A 64 47.48 -8.07 61.11
CA PRO A 64 46.82 -7.69 59.86
C PRO A 64 46.20 -6.29 59.95
N TRP A 65 46.46 -5.47 58.93
CA TRP A 65 45.89 -4.13 58.75
C TRP A 65 45.02 -4.09 57.50
N LEU A 66 43.73 -3.80 57.68
CA LEU A 66 42.77 -3.75 56.57
C LEU A 66 43.19 -2.72 55.52
N ILE A 67 43.17 -3.12 54.26
CA ILE A 67 43.41 -2.25 53.10
C ILE A 67 42.04 -1.71 52.64
N ASP A 68 41.57 -0.66 53.31
CA ASP A 68 40.45 0.16 52.85
C ASP A 68 40.91 1.24 51.84
N GLU A 69 40.00 2.05 51.30
CA GLU A 69 40.32 3.05 50.28
C GLU A 69 41.35 4.11 50.75
N VAL A 70 41.28 4.51 52.03
CA VAL A 70 42.16 5.53 52.61
C VAL A 70 43.54 4.93 52.88
N GLN A 71 43.60 3.75 53.49
CA GLN A 71 44.82 2.99 53.69
C GLN A 71 45.47 2.64 52.35
N ALA A 72 44.69 2.25 51.34
CA ALA A 72 45.18 1.90 50.02
C ALA A 72 45.97 3.05 49.39
N THR A 73 45.39 4.25 49.33
CA THR A 73 46.08 5.42 48.75
C THR A 73 47.27 5.88 49.60
N ARG A 74 47.15 5.85 50.93
CA ARG A 74 48.23 6.23 51.86
C ARG A 74 49.41 5.26 51.84
N CYS A 75 49.14 3.98 51.65
CA CYS A 75 50.12 2.90 51.76
C CYS A 75 50.57 2.32 50.43
N GLY A 76 50.04 2.81 49.30
CA GLY A 76 50.46 2.38 47.96
C GLY A 76 49.86 1.06 47.53
N TYR A 77 48.57 0.84 47.79
CA TYR A 77 47.83 -0.32 47.31
C TYR A 77 46.72 0.10 46.34
N THR A 78 46.42 -0.76 45.39
CA THR A 78 45.35 -0.57 44.40
C THR A 78 44.63 -1.89 44.21
N ILE A 79 43.33 -1.90 44.46
CA ILE A 79 42.49 -3.07 44.23
C ILE A 79 41.72 -2.83 42.95
N PHE A 80 41.93 -3.70 41.97
CA PHE A 80 41.28 -3.68 40.68
C PHE A 80 40.31 -4.85 40.55
N ARG A 81 39.13 -4.57 40.02
CA ARG A 81 38.17 -5.58 39.56
C ARG A 81 37.92 -5.36 38.08
N ASP A 82 38.16 -6.39 37.29
CA ASP A 82 37.73 -6.36 35.91
C ASP A 82 36.24 -6.73 35.79
N VAL A 83 35.78 -6.70 34.54
CA VAL A 83 34.36 -6.79 34.20
C VAL A 83 33.83 -8.23 34.22
N TRP A 84 34.73 -9.23 34.22
CA TRP A 84 34.39 -10.64 34.43
C TRP A 84 34.51 -11.05 35.91
N GLY A 85 34.84 -10.09 36.78
CA GLY A 85 34.98 -10.32 38.21
C GLY A 85 36.36 -10.85 38.63
N ASN A 86 37.36 -10.79 37.74
CA ASN A 86 38.74 -11.08 38.13
C ASN A 86 39.24 -9.95 39.02
N ILE A 87 39.98 -10.31 40.05
CA ILE A 87 40.44 -9.38 41.07
C ILE A 87 41.96 -9.36 41.04
N GLU A 88 42.51 -8.16 41.01
CA GLU A 88 43.93 -7.90 41.05
C GLU A 88 44.22 -6.91 42.18
N LEU A 89 45.25 -7.19 42.98
CA LEU A 89 45.82 -6.24 43.94
C LEU A 89 47.20 -5.83 43.43
N ARG A 90 47.44 -4.54 43.25
CA ARG A 90 48.79 -3.98 43.05
C ARG A 90 49.28 -3.33 44.35
N ALA A 91 50.54 -3.57 44.69
CA ALA A 91 51.19 -3.04 45.89
C ALA A 91 52.51 -2.39 45.52
N SER A 92 52.76 -1.15 45.97
CA SER A 92 54.06 -0.52 45.88
C SER A 92 55.07 -1.29 46.71
N LEU A 93 56.26 -1.52 46.16
CA LEU A 93 57.37 -2.15 46.90
C LEU A 93 57.86 -1.27 48.06
N LEU A 94 57.54 0.02 48.03
CA LEU A 94 57.80 0.98 49.10
C LEU A 94 56.56 1.21 50.00
N GLY A 95 55.55 0.35 49.88
CA GLY A 95 54.28 0.48 50.58
C GLY A 95 54.39 0.37 52.10
N CYS A 96 53.31 0.66 52.81
CA CYS A 96 53.29 0.40 54.26
C CYS A 96 53.57 -1.09 54.53
N TYR A 97 54.23 -1.40 55.64
CA TYR A 97 54.52 -2.78 56.05
C TYR A 97 55.42 -3.61 55.12
N ALA A 98 55.83 -3.07 53.96
CA ALA A 98 56.88 -3.64 53.15
C ALA A 98 58.21 -3.54 53.90
N GLN A 99 59.00 -4.62 53.84
CA GLN A 99 60.35 -4.65 54.37
C GLN A 99 61.32 -4.55 53.19
N THR A 100 62.25 -3.61 53.29
CA THR A 100 63.25 -3.35 52.26
C THR A 100 64.63 -3.72 52.80
N VAL A 101 65.41 -4.43 52.00
CA VAL A 101 66.81 -4.74 52.27
C VAL A 101 67.64 -4.20 51.11
N ASP A 102 68.58 -3.31 51.42
CA ASP A 102 69.53 -2.68 50.49
C ASP A 102 68.89 -1.99 49.27
N ASP A 103 67.63 -1.55 49.39
CA ASP A 103 66.86 -0.98 48.27
C ASP A 103 66.77 -1.91 47.04
N GLN A 104 66.98 -3.22 47.23
CA GLN A 104 66.99 -4.22 46.16
C GLN A 104 65.98 -5.33 46.39
N HIS A 105 65.82 -5.76 47.64
CA HIS A 105 64.92 -6.86 48.00
C HIS A 105 63.76 -6.33 48.84
N PHE A 106 62.55 -6.70 48.46
CA PHE A 106 61.32 -6.21 49.03
C PHE A 106 60.43 -7.38 49.41
N THR A 107 60.01 -7.44 50.68
CA THR A 107 59.09 -8.46 51.17
C THR A 107 57.85 -7.85 51.80
N LEU A 108 56.71 -8.49 51.58
CA LEU A 108 55.39 -8.05 52.00
C LEU A 108 54.55 -9.30 52.24
N ASN A 109 53.68 -9.29 53.24
CA ASN A 109 52.69 -10.35 53.43
C ASN A 109 51.28 -9.76 53.28
N ILE A 110 50.50 -10.28 52.33
CA ILE A 110 49.11 -9.92 52.11
C ILE A 110 48.21 -11.03 52.61
N GLN A 111 47.30 -10.71 53.52
CA GLN A 111 46.22 -11.58 53.94
C GLN A 111 44.97 -11.30 53.11
N ILE A 112 44.38 -12.33 52.52
CA ILE A 112 43.14 -12.28 51.76
C ILE A 112 42.10 -13.11 52.52
N MET A 113 40.98 -12.50 52.88
CA MET A 113 39.84 -13.21 53.45
C MET A 113 38.76 -13.38 52.40
N ALA A 114 38.24 -14.60 52.24
CA ALA A 114 37.16 -14.91 51.30
C ALA A 114 35.98 -15.59 52.01
N GLY A 115 34.81 -14.94 52.01
CA GLY A 115 33.60 -15.41 52.66
C GLY A 115 32.41 -15.55 51.72
N MET A 116 31.46 -16.42 52.07
CA MET A 116 30.19 -16.58 51.32
C MET A 116 29.12 -15.55 51.75
N ASN A 117 29.43 -14.74 52.77
CA ASN A 117 28.54 -13.73 53.33
C ASN A 117 29.29 -12.40 53.53
N PRO A 118 28.60 -11.25 53.52
CA PRO A 118 29.22 -9.93 53.72
C PRO A 118 29.93 -9.77 55.06
N GLU A 119 29.46 -10.47 56.10
CA GLU A 119 30.00 -10.39 57.47
C GLU A 119 31.31 -11.18 57.64
N MET A 120 31.78 -11.87 56.59
CA MET A 120 33.00 -12.70 56.60
C MET A 120 33.01 -13.79 57.68
N ARG A 121 31.83 -14.23 58.17
CA ARG A 121 31.75 -15.32 59.15
C ARG A 121 32.19 -16.63 58.49
N GLY A 122 33.18 -17.29 59.09
CA GLY A 122 33.76 -18.52 58.57
C GLY A 122 34.57 -18.32 57.28
N ALA A 123 35.03 -17.10 57.00
CA ALA A 123 35.85 -16.81 55.82
C ALA A 123 37.16 -17.60 55.84
N VAL A 124 37.58 -18.06 54.67
CA VAL A 124 38.90 -18.68 54.48
C VAL A 124 39.95 -17.57 54.46
N VAL A 125 41.03 -17.78 55.21
CA VAL A 125 42.15 -16.83 55.30
C VAL A 125 43.33 -17.36 54.50
N LEU A 126 43.82 -16.57 53.56
CA LEU A 126 44.96 -16.88 52.71
C LEU A 126 46.07 -15.86 52.96
N ASN A 127 47.22 -16.31 53.46
CA ASN A 127 48.38 -15.45 53.66
C ASN A 127 49.34 -15.63 52.48
N VAL A 128 49.44 -14.61 51.64
CA VAL A 128 50.23 -14.59 50.41
C VAL A 128 51.53 -13.83 50.66
N PRO A 129 52.68 -14.52 50.76
CA PRO A 129 53.97 -13.87 50.81
C PRO A 129 54.33 -13.31 49.44
N VAL A 130 54.76 -12.05 49.42
CA VAL A 130 55.26 -11.33 48.25
C VAL A 130 56.73 -11.09 48.48
N SER A 131 57.56 -11.54 47.53
CA SER A 131 59.00 -11.33 47.54
C SER A 131 59.44 -10.87 46.17
N CYS A 132 59.94 -9.65 46.07
CA CYS A 132 60.35 -9.02 44.83
C CYS A 132 61.78 -8.52 44.91
N SER A 133 62.50 -8.62 43.79
CA SER A 133 63.81 -8.01 43.62
C SER A 133 63.71 -6.96 42.52
N TYR A 134 64.05 -5.71 42.83
CA TYR A 134 64.01 -4.61 41.87
C TYR A 134 65.20 -3.66 42.11
N GLY A 135 66.01 -3.46 41.07
CA GLY A 135 67.18 -2.59 41.09
C GLY A 135 67.97 -2.68 39.77
N PRO A 136 68.79 -1.66 39.44
CA PRO A 136 69.01 -0.45 40.22
C PRO A 136 67.86 0.56 40.06
N TRP A 137 67.45 1.17 41.18
CA TRP A 137 66.47 2.25 41.15
C TRP A 137 67.06 3.55 40.60
N GLN A 138 66.21 4.35 39.97
CA GLN A 138 66.59 5.71 39.58
C GLN A 138 66.58 6.66 40.78
N PRO A 139 67.43 7.71 40.81
CA PRO A 139 67.47 8.71 41.88
C PRO A 139 66.10 9.29 42.25
N ARG A 140 65.23 9.47 41.26
CA ARG A 140 63.83 9.85 41.45
C ARG A 140 62.92 8.93 40.64
N GLU A 141 61.93 8.32 41.30
CA GLU A 141 60.87 7.58 40.60
C GLU A 141 59.51 8.16 40.96
N ILE A 142 58.67 8.33 39.96
CA ILE A 142 57.30 8.83 40.06
C ILE A 142 56.38 7.76 39.51
N VAL A 143 55.34 7.40 40.26
CA VAL A 143 54.32 6.44 39.85
C VAL A 143 52.96 7.13 39.91
N CYS A 144 52.28 7.17 38.76
CA CYS A 144 50.89 7.56 38.64
C CYS A 144 50.05 6.30 38.53
N GLU A 145 49.65 5.79 39.69
CA GLU A 145 48.71 4.67 39.79
C GLU A 145 47.27 5.19 39.68
N THR A 146 46.30 4.32 39.49
CA THR A 146 44.90 4.68 39.24
C THR A 146 44.23 5.43 40.39
N ASN A 147 44.64 5.21 41.64
CA ASN A 147 44.05 5.81 42.85
C ASN A 147 45.00 6.72 43.65
N TYR A 148 46.31 6.62 43.45
CA TYR A 148 47.30 7.48 44.12
C TYR A 148 48.45 7.89 43.20
N MET A 149 49.13 8.95 43.62
CA MET A 149 50.38 9.43 43.06
C MET A 149 51.50 9.19 44.07
N GLU A 150 52.63 8.66 43.63
CA GLU A 150 53.79 8.36 44.47
C GLU A 150 55.06 8.97 43.88
N VAL A 151 55.90 9.55 44.72
CA VAL A 151 57.27 9.92 44.37
C VAL A 151 58.24 9.38 45.41
N SER A 152 59.30 8.76 44.93
CA SER A 152 60.41 8.27 45.76
C SER A 152 61.72 8.92 45.31
N VAL A 153 62.45 9.51 46.26
CA VAL A 153 63.69 10.26 45.99
C VAL A 153 64.81 9.69 46.83
N ARG A 154 65.97 9.45 46.22
CA ARG A 154 67.18 9.01 46.91
C ARG A 154 67.69 10.09 47.85
N MET A 155 68.05 9.69 49.06
CA MET A 155 68.71 10.52 50.06
C MET A 155 70.20 10.56 49.75
N ASP A 156 70.67 11.62 49.08
CA ASP A 156 72.10 11.85 48.88
C ASP A 156 72.72 12.45 50.15
N VAL A 157 72.98 11.57 51.13
CA VAL A 157 73.62 11.96 52.40
C VAL A 157 75.12 12.13 52.16
N PRO A 158 75.71 13.31 52.42
CA PRO A 158 77.15 13.50 52.27
C PRO A 158 77.94 12.50 53.11
N PRO A 159 79.01 11.88 52.57
CA PRO A 159 79.89 11.03 53.36
C PRO A 159 80.58 11.86 54.44
N ILE A 160 80.88 11.22 55.57
CA ILE A 160 81.67 11.85 56.63
C ILE A 160 83.13 11.84 56.15
N PRO A 161 83.83 12.99 56.12
CA PRO A 161 85.22 13.04 55.69
C PRO A 161 86.11 12.11 56.54
N ASP A 162 87.07 11.44 55.89
CA ASP A 162 88.11 10.68 56.60
C ASP A 162 88.89 11.65 57.51
N GLY A 163 88.98 11.33 58.81
CA GLY A 163 89.60 12.18 59.82
C GLY A 163 88.67 13.18 60.51
N PHE A 164 87.33 13.12 60.30
CA PHE A 164 86.37 14.02 60.98
C PHE A 164 86.49 14.05 62.52
N LEU A 165 86.93 12.94 63.11
CA LEU A 165 87.10 12.80 64.56
C LEU A 165 88.51 13.13 65.05
N GLN A 166 89.50 13.20 64.16
CA GLN A 166 90.94 13.14 64.51
C GLN A 166 91.44 14.32 65.37
N ASP A 167 90.69 15.43 65.39
CA ASP A 167 90.97 16.65 66.17
C ASP A 167 89.87 16.95 67.22
N GLN A 168 88.98 15.99 67.52
CA GLN A 168 87.87 16.18 68.46
C GLN A 168 88.20 15.69 69.87
N PRO A 169 87.65 16.31 70.92
CA PRO A 169 87.76 15.82 72.30
C PRO A 169 87.27 14.36 72.49
N ASP A 170 87.92 13.58 73.36
CA ASP A 170 87.61 12.16 73.63
C ASP A 170 86.12 11.92 74.00
N ASP A 171 85.50 12.87 74.72
CA ASP A 171 84.09 12.80 75.09
C ASP A 171 83.15 12.97 73.89
N TRP A 172 83.54 13.79 72.91
CA TRP A 172 82.82 13.94 71.65
C TRP A 172 82.96 12.71 70.74
N GLU A 173 84.17 12.14 70.63
CA GLU A 173 84.39 10.90 69.89
C GLU A 173 83.53 9.75 70.43
N SER A 174 83.39 9.66 71.76
CA SER A 174 82.59 8.63 72.43
C SER A 174 81.09 8.71 72.11
N ALA A 175 80.55 9.91 71.84
CA ALA A 175 79.15 10.12 71.49
C ALA A 175 78.86 9.93 69.98
N PHE A 176 79.89 9.90 69.13
CA PHE A 176 79.73 9.82 67.69
C PHE A 176 79.01 8.56 67.18
N PRO A 177 79.22 7.35 67.75
CA PRO A 177 78.47 6.16 67.37
C PRO A 177 76.95 6.31 67.59
N GLU A 178 76.51 7.02 68.64
CA GLU A 178 75.10 7.26 68.91
C GLU A 178 74.47 8.15 67.83
N VAL A 179 75.21 9.14 67.35
CA VAL A 179 74.79 10.04 66.28
C VAL A 179 74.76 9.33 64.91
N GLN A 180 75.67 8.39 64.68
CA GLN A 180 75.64 7.52 63.49
C GLN A 180 74.50 6.50 63.52
N ALA A 181 74.12 6.02 64.71
CA ALA A 181 73.02 5.07 64.90
C ALA A 181 71.63 5.72 64.79
N GLY A 182 71.54 7.05 64.79
CA GLY A 182 70.28 7.78 64.66
C GLY A 182 69.54 7.47 63.36
N SER A 183 68.33 6.93 63.46
CA SER A 183 67.50 6.61 62.30
C SER A 183 67.09 7.87 61.51
N PRO A 184 67.05 7.81 60.16
CA PRO A 184 66.46 8.86 59.35
C PRO A 184 65.04 9.17 59.86
N SER A 185 64.70 10.44 60.03
CA SER A 185 63.34 10.82 60.43
C SER A 185 62.88 12.07 59.69
N ILE A 186 61.68 11.99 59.11
CA ILE A 186 60.98 13.14 58.55
C ILE A 186 60.17 13.76 59.67
N TRP A 187 60.32 15.07 59.87
CA TRP A 187 59.55 15.79 60.88
C TRP A 187 58.63 16.85 60.28
N GLN A 188 58.89 17.30 59.04
CA GLN A 188 58.11 18.35 58.39
C GLN A 188 58.02 18.20 56.87
N VAL A 189 56.85 18.50 56.31
CA VAL A 189 56.61 18.68 54.88
C VAL A 189 56.04 20.08 54.63
N VAL A 190 56.53 20.74 53.58
CA VAL A 190 56.03 22.06 53.15
C VAL A 190 55.42 21.91 51.77
N PHE A 191 54.11 22.06 51.67
CA PHE A 191 53.37 22.08 50.41
C PHE A 191 53.43 23.47 49.79
N HIS A 192 53.73 23.53 48.49
CA HIS A 192 53.80 24.77 47.71
C HIS A 192 52.58 24.84 46.79
N MET A 193 51.62 25.68 47.15
CA MET A 193 50.39 25.91 46.40
C MET A 193 50.38 27.32 45.81
N ASP A 194 49.52 27.56 44.82
CA ASP A 194 49.31 28.90 44.27
C ASP A 194 48.80 29.90 45.32
N SER A 195 48.07 29.41 46.32
CA SER A 195 47.59 30.18 47.47
C SER A 195 48.67 30.47 48.54
N GLY A 196 49.88 29.92 48.39
CA GLY A 196 51.00 30.08 49.30
C GLY A 196 51.59 28.75 49.78
N LYS A 197 52.38 28.82 50.86
CA LYS A 197 53.04 27.65 51.45
C LYS A 197 52.27 27.15 52.66
N LYS A 198 52.10 25.83 52.78
CA LYS A 198 51.49 25.20 53.95
C LYS A 198 52.44 24.19 54.56
N THR A 199 52.80 24.44 55.81
CA THR A 199 53.68 23.56 56.59
C THR A 199 52.86 22.57 57.39
N MET A 200 53.25 21.29 57.36
CA MET A 200 52.66 20.23 58.17
C MET A 200 53.74 19.35 58.81
N LEU A 201 53.49 18.93 60.05
CA LEU A 201 54.21 17.81 60.66
C LEU A 201 53.74 16.50 60.02
N VAL A 202 54.60 15.48 60.01
CA VAL A 202 54.31 14.20 59.34
C VAL A 202 53.07 13.51 59.90
N ASP A 203 52.89 13.48 61.23
CA ASP A 203 51.69 12.88 61.86
C ASP A 203 50.39 13.55 61.39
N LYS A 204 50.43 14.89 61.25
CA LYS A 204 49.29 15.65 60.74
C LYS A 204 49.05 15.38 59.26
N ALA A 205 50.11 15.25 58.46
CA ALA A 205 50.01 14.91 57.05
C ALA A 205 49.41 13.50 56.86
N HIS A 206 49.80 12.52 57.69
CA HIS A 206 49.19 11.20 57.73
C HIS A 206 47.70 11.22 58.12
N ALA A 207 47.34 12.05 59.09
CA ALA A 207 45.95 12.19 59.54
C ALA A 207 45.02 12.78 58.45
N VAL A 208 45.58 13.54 57.50
CA VAL A 208 44.82 14.09 56.35
C VAL A 208 45.02 13.29 55.05
N GLY A 209 45.62 12.10 55.14
CA GLY A 209 45.64 11.12 54.04
C GLY A 209 46.95 11.01 53.25
N TYR A 210 47.99 11.79 53.56
CA TYR A 210 49.29 11.65 52.89
C TYR A 210 50.07 10.43 53.40
N GLY A 211 50.70 9.71 52.50
CA GLY A 211 51.64 8.64 52.83
C GLY A 211 53.07 9.13 52.76
N ILE A 212 53.68 9.47 53.89
CA ILE A 212 55.07 9.94 53.94
C ILE A 212 55.89 8.92 54.73
N ASN A 213 56.93 8.37 54.11
CA ASN A 213 57.78 7.38 54.77
C ASN A 213 59.24 7.50 54.31
N THR A 214 60.15 6.86 55.04
CA THR A 214 61.56 6.72 54.67
C THR A 214 61.96 5.27 54.59
N THR A 215 62.77 4.91 53.60
CA THR A 215 63.61 3.71 53.65
C THR A 215 65.01 4.09 54.13
N ASP A 216 65.93 3.12 54.16
CA ASP A 216 67.34 3.37 54.51
C ASP A 216 68.00 4.38 53.57
N THR A 217 67.54 4.47 52.31
CA THR A 217 68.17 5.32 51.29
C THR A 217 67.20 6.26 50.58
N ARG A 218 65.89 6.26 50.88
CA ARG A 218 64.90 7.07 50.16
C ARG A 218 63.85 7.74 51.03
N ILE A 219 63.28 8.83 50.50
CA ILE A 219 62.06 9.46 50.99
C ILE A 219 60.93 9.13 50.01
N VAL A 220 59.77 8.77 50.55
CA VAL A 220 58.56 8.47 49.77
C VAL A 220 57.45 9.42 50.19
N LEU A 221 56.77 10.00 49.21
CA LEU A 221 55.56 10.79 49.40
C LEU A 221 54.46 10.25 48.49
N ARG A 222 53.29 10.00 49.08
CA ARG A 222 52.06 9.56 48.42
C ARG A 222 50.92 10.52 48.69
N SER A 223 50.11 10.73 47.67
CA SER A 223 48.88 11.50 47.75
C SER A 223 47.81 10.85 46.89
N SER A 224 46.56 10.86 47.36
CA SER A 224 45.44 10.65 46.44
C SER A 224 45.33 11.84 45.47
N TYR A 225 44.63 11.66 44.36
CA TYR A 225 44.45 12.70 43.33
C TYR A 225 43.61 13.90 43.80
N ASN A 226 42.85 13.74 44.89
CA ASN A 226 41.84 14.70 45.37
C ASN A 226 42.16 15.25 46.78
N THR A 227 43.42 15.23 47.21
CA THR A 227 43.82 15.83 48.50
C THR A 227 43.72 17.36 48.47
N THR A 228 43.66 17.99 49.64
CA THR A 228 43.49 19.46 49.77
C THR A 228 44.64 20.27 49.18
N GLU A 229 45.87 19.75 49.21
CA GLU A 229 47.05 20.42 48.68
C GLU A 229 47.40 19.94 47.26
N ALA A 230 46.61 19.04 46.67
CA ALA A 230 46.73 18.67 45.26
C ALA A 230 46.13 19.76 44.37
N GLN A 231 46.90 20.17 43.37
CA GLN A 231 46.54 21.22 42.42
C GLN A 231 46.22 20.61 41.07
N LYS A 232 45.11 21.08 40.47
CA LYS A 232 44.78 20.74 39.09
C LYS A 232 45.46 21.74 38.16
N LEU A 233 46.24 21.23 37.22
CA LEU A 233 46.96 22.03 36.24
C LEU A 233 46.69 21.51 34.84
N GLU A 234 46.64 22.43 33.88
CA GLU A 234 46.44 22.09 32.47
C GLU A 234 47.75 22.31 31.72
N VAL A 235 48.26 21.27 31.08
CA VAL A 235 49.50 21.31 30.29
C VAL A 235 49.16 20.88 28.88
N ASN A 236 49.28 21.79 27.92
CA ASN A 236 48.95 21.55 26.51
C ASN A 236 47.56 20.90 26.31
N GLY A 237 46.54 21.37 27.05
CA GLY A 237 45.16 20.86 26.97
C GLY A 237 44.89 19.55 27.74
N VAL A 238 45.90 18.98 28.41
CA VAL A 238 45.73 17.78 29.23
C VAL A 238 45.70 18.17 30.71
N PRO A 239 44.66 17.78 31.47
CA PRO A 239 44.58 18.05 32.90
C PRO A 239 45.47 17.07 33.70
N PHE A 240 46.18 17.59 34.69
CA PHE A 240 47.02 16.87 35.63
C PHE A 240 46.60 17.19 37.06
N SER A 241 46.81 16.24 37.97
CA SER A 241 46.87 16.50 39.40
C SER A 241 48.34 16.55 39.83
N SER A 242 48.71 17.52 40.66
CA SER A 242 50.09 17.64 41.15
C SER A 242 50.13 18.06 42.60
N VAL A 243 51.07 17.47 43.33
CA VAL A 243 51.46 17.90 44.67
C VAL A 243 52.90 18.35 44.58
N ARG A 244 53.14 19.64 44.84
CA ARG A 244 54.49 20.20 44.91
C ARG A 244 54.86 20.38 46.37
N SER A 245 55.89 19.68 46.83
CA SER A 245 56.29 19.72 48.24
C SER A 245 57.80 19.66 48.43
N SER A 246 58.26 20.22 49.54
CA SER A 246 59.60 20.03 50.06
C SER A 246 59.53 19.26 51.37
N THR A 247 60.17 18.10 51.41
CA THR A 247 60.23 17.23 52.59
C THR A 247 61.53 17.48 53.33
N TYR A 248 61.43 17.75 54.63
CA TYR A 248 62.57 17.97 55.52
C TYR A 248 62.84 16.70 56.32
N TYR A 249 64.05 16.16 56.18
CA TYR A 249 64.47 14.99 56.90
C TYR A 249 65.72 15.24 57.71
N LYS A 250 65.78 14.58 58.85
CA LYS A 250 66.94 14.57 59.75
C LYS A 250 67.72 13.30 59.50
N GLN A 251 69.00 13.46 59.20
CA GLN A 251 69.95 12.36 59.05
C GLN A 251 71.18 12.68 59.87
N ARG A 252 71.47 11.85 60.89
CA ARG A 252 72.54 12.13 61.86
C ARG A 252 72.33 13.50 62.51
N TRP A 253 73.28 14.44 62.35
CA TRP A 253 73.18 15.84 62.80
C TRP A 253 72.67 16.81 61.72
N MET A 254 72.46 16.35 60.48
CA MET A 254 72.10 17.20 59.36
C MET A 254 70.59 17.30 59.17
N LEU A 255 70.13 18.50 58.83
CA LEU A 255 68.79 18.74 58.31
C LEU A 255 68.90 18.93 56.80
N LEU A 256 68.26 18.05 56.04
CA LEU A 256 68.31 18.04 54.58
C LEU A 256 66.90 18.25 54.01
N MET A 257 66.83 18.91 52.86
CA MET A 257 65.59 19.24 52.17
C MET A 257 65.54 18.56 50.82
N VAL A 258 64.46 17.85 50.53
CA VAL A 258 64.28 17.10 49.28
C VAL A 258 63.03 17.59 48.57
N ASP A 259 63.15 17.78 47.25
CA ASP A 259 61.99 18.05 46.39
C ASP A 259 61.21 16.76 46.14
N THR A 260 60.01 16.70 46.68
CA THR A 260 59.08 15.57 46.58
C THR A 260 57.87 15.92 45.72
N ALA A 261 58.08 16.72 44.68
CA ALA A 261 57.02 17.03 43.72
C ALA A 261 56.58 15.79 42.93
N VAL A 262 55.28 15.64 42.72
CA VAL A 262 54.65 14.62 41.89
C VAL A 262 53.56 15.26 41.02
N ALA A 263 53.37 14.77 39.80
CA ALA A 263 52.33 15.23 38.88
C ALA A 263 51.93 14.12 37.92
N CYS A 264 50.63 13.87 37.81
CA CYS A 264 50.06 12.75 37.08
C CYS A 264 48.89 13.19 36.19
N PRO A 265 48.83 12.73 34.93
CA PRO A 265 47.75 13.11 34.02
C PRO A 265 46.42 12.48 34.46
N LEU A 266 45.38 13.30 34.54
CA LEU A 266 44.01 12.85 34.85
C LEU A 266 43.31 12.33 33.59
N ASP A 267 43.57 12.95 32.45
CA ASP A 267 43.02 12.58 31.15
C ASP A 267 44.07 12.76 30.03
N GLY A 268 43.66 12.89 28.78
CA GLY A 268 44.51 12.98 27.60
C GLY A 268 44.19 11.91 26.56
N VAL A 269 43.04 11.23 26.68
CA VAL A 269 42.59 10.20 25.76
C VAL A 269 41.57 10.78 24.79
N ILE A 270 41.80 10.58 23.50
CA ILE A 270 40.89 10.92 22.41
C ILE A 270 40.47 9.64 21.71
N TYR A 271 39.19 9.53 21.40
CA TYR A 271 38.61 8.36 20.76
C TYR A 271 38.22 8.67 19.32
N THR A 272 38.68 7.85 18.39
CA THR A 272 38.12 7.76 17.04
C THR A 272 37.36 6.44 16.89
N LYS A 273 36.71 6.21 15.73
CA LYS A 273 36.02 4.94 15.46
C LYS A 273 36.98 3.73 15.45
N GLU A 274 38.25 3.96 15.13
CA GLU A 274 39.22 2.90 14.86
C GLU A 274 40.41 2.91 15.83
N THR A 275 40.64 4.00 16.56
CA THR A 275 41.87 4.18 17.34
C THR A 275 41.64 5.01 18.60
N ILE A 276 42.28 4.60 19.68
CA ILE A 276 42.43 5.35 20.92
C ILE A 276 43.77 6.08 20.85
N ILE A 277 43.77 7.39 21.06
CA ILE A 277 44.97 8.22 21.07
C ILE A 277 45.16 8.76 22.48
N TRP A 278 46.25 8.39 23.14
CA TRP A 278 46.59 8.86 24.48
C TRP A 278 47.83 9.75 24.43
N THR A 279 47.69 11.00 24.85
CA THR A 279 48.75 12.03 24.79
C THR A 279 49.21 12.40 26.19
N ILE A 280 50.52 12.36 26.41
CA ILE A 280 51.18 12.71 27.67
C ILE A 280 52.18 13.84 27.41
N PRO A 281 51.86 15.08 27.80
CA PRO A 281 52.79 16.20 27.72
C PRO A 281 54.05 16.00 28.57
N LYS A 282 55.20 16.48 28.09
CA LYS A 282 56.50 16.36 28.77
C LYS A 282 56.88 17.57 29.62
N ASP A 283 56.42 18.76 29.24
CA ASP A 283 56.74 20.02 29.95
C ASP A 283 55.86 20.23 31.18
N ILE A 284 56.10 19.40 32.20
CA ILE A 284 55.31 19.39 33.44
C ILE A 284 56.00 20.30 34.46
N THR A 285 55.62 21.58 34.51
CA THR A 285 56.31 22.62 35.30
C THR A 285 56.60 22.25 36.76
N PRO A 286 55.68 21.62 37.54
CA PRO A 286 56.00 21.20 38.92
C PRO A 286 57.15 20.18 39.01
N LEU A 287 57.30 19.32 38.00
CA LEU A 287 58.36 18.30 37.95
C LEU A 287 59.69 18.85 37.44
N LEU A 288 59.68 20.02 36.80
CA LEU A 288 60.83 20.65 36.13
C LEU A 288 61.21 21.99 36.76
N ALA A 289 60.69 22.30 37.95
CA ALA A 289 60.93 23.58 38.60
C ALA A 289 62.43 23.82 38.86
N GLY A 290 62.97 24.89 38.26
CA GLY A 290 64.37 25.28 38.37
C GLY A 290 65.34 24.44 37.52
N VAL A 291 64.82 23.59 36.64
CA VAL A 291 65.60 22.82 35.65
C VAL A 291 65.87 23.69 34.43
N GLY A 292 67.11 23.67 33.93
CA GLY A 292 67.51 24.42 32.73
C GLY A 292 67.68 23.57 31.48
N THR A 293 68.02 22.29 31.63
CA THR A 293 68.30 21.36 30.53
C THR A 293 67.78 19.97 30.86
N ILE A 294 67.08 19.35 29.91
CA ILE A 294 66.50 18.00 30.03
C ILE A 294 67.00 17.14 28.87
N LYS A 295 67.45 15.93 29.17
CA LYS A 295 67.84 14.92 28.20
C LYS A 295 66.92 13.71 28.31
N GLU A 296 66.17 13.42 27.26
CA GLU A 296 65.38 12.18 27.17
C GLU A 296 66.32 10.97 27.07
N LEU A 297 66.11 9.98 27.95
CA LEU A 297 66.88 8.75 27.96
C LEU A 297 66.10 7.60 27.34
N LYS A 298 64.83 7.44 27.72
CA LYS A 298 64.01 6.28 27.33
C LYS A 298 62.52 6.59 27.41
N VAL A 299 61.76 6.09 26.44
CA VAL A 299 60.30 6.00 26.51
C VAL A 299 59.88 4.59 26.15
N GLU A 300 59.13 3.95 27.04
CA GLU A 300 58.54 2.64 26.82
C GLU A 300 57.04 2.66 27.08
N MET A 301 56.34 1.74 26.43
CA MET A 301 54.93 1.49 26.69
C MET A 301 54.70 0.00 26.94
N GLY A 302 53.61 -0.30 27.61
CA GLY A 302 53.08 -1.64 27.65
C GLY A 302 51.61 -1.68 28.01
N ILE A 303 51.06 -2.89 28.08
CA ILE A 303 49.66 -3.14 28.44
C ILE A 303 49.64 -4.08 29.64
N ASN A 304 48.77 -3.81 30.61
CA ASN A 304 48.65 -4.59 31.85
C ASN A 304 50.01 -4.76 32.56
N MET A 305 50.81 -3.68 32.62
CA MET A 305 52.14 -3.63 33.24
C MET A 305 53.22 -4.53 32.61
N ASN A 306 52.94 -5.12 31.43
CA ASN A 306 53.94 -5.84 30.64
C ASN A 306 54.42 -4.96 29.49
N THR A 307 55.71 -4.63 29.46
CA THR A 307 56.33 -3.84 28.39
C THR A 307 56.22 -4.58 27.06
N ILE A 308 55.86 -3.86 25.99
CA ILE A 308 55.68 -4.46 24.66
C ILE A 308 56.90 -4.14 23.80
N SER A 309 57.48 -5.17 23.20
CA SER A 309 58.60 -5.02 22.26
C SER A 309 58.19 -4.21 21.03
N LYS A 310 59.16 -3.59 20.36
CA LYS A 310 58.87 -2.87 19.10
C LYS A 310 58.24 -3.81 18.04
N GLN A 311 58.70 -5.06 17.97
CA GLN A 311 58.18 -6.05 17.02
C GLN A 311 56.72 -6.41 17.30
N ASP A 312 56.36 -6.63 18.56
CA ASP A 312 54.98 -6.95 18.94
C ASP A 312 54.05 -5.75 18.74
N ARG A 313 54.55 -4.54 19.00
CA ARG A 313 53.82 -3.31 18.69
C ARG A 313 53.48 -3.19 17.21
N ASP A 314 54.47 -3.38 16.34
CA ASP A 314 54.28 -3.32 14.89
C ASP A 314 53.31 -4.42 14.41
N ARG A 315 53.40 -5.63 15.00
CA ARG A 315 52.49 -6.76 14.71
C ARG A 315 51.04 -6.48 15.13
N TRP A 316 50.84 -5.81 16.25
CA TRP A 316 49.52 -5.54 16.83
C TRP A 316 48.95 -4.17 16.43
N GLY A 317 49.72 -3.35 15.70
CA GLY A 317 49.32 -2.01 15.26
C GLY A 317 49.43 -0.93 16.35
N TYR A 318 50.10 -1.20 17.47
CA TYR A 318 50.36 -0.19 18.50
C TYR A 318 51.43 0.79 18.04
N SER A 319 51.21 2.09 18.26
CA SER A 319 52.24 3.11 18.02
C SER A 319 52.58 3.88 19.30
N LEU A 320 53.86 4.21 19.43
CA LEU A 320 54.43 5.07 20.46
C LEU A 320 55.31 6.07 19.72
N GLU A 321 54.88 7.31 19.71
CA GLU A 321 55.58 8.45 19.14
C GLU A 321 56.02 9.35 20.29
N SER A 322 57.27 9.82 20.24
CA SER A 322 57.87 10.64 21.28
C SER A 322 58.54 11.83 20.58
N ASP A 323 57.97 13.02 20.71
CA ASP A 323 58.54 14.26 20.15
C ASP A 323 59.07 15.18 21.27
N LYS A 324 59.40 16.45 20.97
CA LYS A 324 59.90 17.36 22.02
C LYS A 324 58.84 17.77 23.06
N GLY A 325 57.56 17.74 22.71
CA GLY A 325 56.47 18.27 23.54
C GLY A 325 55.62 17.20 24.25
N ALA A 326 55.47 16.02 23.65
CA ALA A 326 54.59 14.98 24.16
C ALA A 326 55.02 13.55 23.78
N ILE A 327 54.49 12.59 24.52
CA ILE A 327 54.46 11.16 24.18
C ILE A 327 53.04 10.86 23.70
N VAL A 328 52.90 10.27 22.53
CA VAL A 328 51.61 9.90 21.93
C VAL A 328 51.57 8.39 21.73
N VAL A 329 50.61 7.75 22.37
CA VAL A 329 50.32 6.33 22.22
C VAL A 329 49.06 6.18 21.38
N LYS A 330 49.11 5.42 20.28
CA LYS A 330 47.91 5.07 19.50
C LYS A 330 47.65 3.57 19.58
N ILE A 331 46.43 3.21 19.97
CA ILE A 331 45.97 1.85 20.20
C ILE A 331 44.78 1.57 19.27
N PRO A 332 44.87 0.62 18.33
CA PRO A 332 43.74 0.24 17.50
C PRO A 332 42.58 -0.34 18.33
N MET A 333 41.35 -0.08 17.93
CA MET A 333 40.18 -0.73 18.55
C MET A 333 40.23 -2.24 18.34
N GLY A 334 40.03 -3.01 19.41
CA GLY A 334 40.14 -4.48 19.34
C GLY A 334 41.57 -5.01 19.32
N ALA A 335 42.58 -4.18 19.61
CA ALA A 335 43.96 -4.63 19.72
C ALA A 335 44.12 -5.71 20.83
N PRO A 336 45.13 -6.60 20.72
CA PRO A 336 45.38 -7.65 21.71
C PRO A 336 45.60 -7.11 23.13
N HIS A 337 45.19 -7.85 24.16
CA HIS A 337 45.25 -7.46 25.58
C HIS A 337 44.25 -6.38 26.04
N GLY A 338 43.49 -5.79 25.11
CA GLY A 338 42.24 -5.12 25.45
C GLY A 338 41.05 -6.01 25.10
N ASN A 339 39.88 -5.66 25.64
CA ASN A 339 38.71 -6.50 25.56
C ASN A 339 37.43 -5.68 25.40
N TYR A 340 36.48 -6.23 24.68
CA TYR A 340 35.13 -5.66 24.60
C TYR A 340 34.26 -6.14 25.75
N LYS A 341 33.35 -5.26 26.17
CA LYS A 341 32.30 -5.56 27.13
C LYS A 341 30.95 -5.10 26.58
N SER A 342 29.94 -5.94 26.72
CA SER A 342 28.55 -5.61 26.41
C SER A 342 27.89 -4.83 27.56
N ASP A 343 26.92 -3.99 27.22
CA ASP A 343 25.98 -3.37 28.16
C ASP A 343 24.64 -3.15 27.46
N VAL A 344 23.60 -2.81 28.21
CA VAL A 344 22.29 -2.44 27.66
C VAL A 344 21.91 -1.04 28.13
N VAL A 345 21.60 -0.17 27.17
CA VAL A 345 21.08 1.17 27.42
C VAL A 345 19.79 1.34 26.64
N ALA A 346 18.70 1.68 27.33
CA ALA A 346 17.37 1.83 26.74
C ALA A 346 16.93 0.61 25.89
N GLY A 347 17.21 -0.60 26.38
CA GLY A 347 16.85 -1.87 25.71
C GLY A 347 17.69 -2.22 24.48
N LYS A 348 18.71 -1.43 24.14
CA LYS A 348 19.61 -1.70 23.00
C LYS A 348 20.95 -2.24 23.47
N LEU A 349 21.47 -3.23 22.75
CA LEU A 349 22.79 -3.80 23.00
C LEU A 349 23.88 -2.80 22.59
N MET A 350 24.69 -2.43 23.57
CA MET A 350 25.83 -1.52 23.43
C MET A 350 27.11 -2.28 23.76
N SER A 351 28.24 -1.81 23.25
CA SER A 351 29.56 -2.31 23.62
C SER A 351 30.53 -1.17 23.93
N SER A 352 31.51 -1.47 24.77
CA SER A 352 32.66 -0.60 25.07
C SER A 352 33.93 -1.43 25.03
N TYR A 353 35.05 -0.79 24.74
CA TYR A 353 36.36 -1.41 24.73
C TYR A 353 37.17 -0.91 25.92
N LYS A 354 37.75 -1.86 26.68
CA LYS A 354 38.58 -1.57 27.85
C LYS A 354 40.00 -2.06 27.61
N ILE A 355 40.97 -1.21 27.95
CA ILE A 355 42.41 -1.53 27.90
C ILE A 355 43.16 -0.73 28.97
N SER A 356 44.21 -1.32 29.55
CA SER A 356 45.00 -0.69 30.61
C SER A 356 46.47 -0.49 30.19
N PRO A 357 46.77 0.54 29.37
CA PRO A 357 48.13 0.88 29.01
C PRO A 357 48.92 1.53 30.17
N PHE A 358 50.25 1.45 30.07
CA PHE A 358 51.17 2.28 30.83
C PHE A 358 52.29 2.81 29.96
N VAL A 359 52.88 3.93 30.38
CA VAL A 359 54.07 4.53 29.77
C VAL A 359 55.12 4.74 30.84
N GLU A 360 56.37 4.38 30.55
CA GLU A 360 57.54 4.72 31.35
C GLU A 360 58.39 5.74 30.61
N TYR A 361 58.56 6.92 31.21
CA TYR A 361 59.38 8.00 30.68
C TYR A 361 60.59 8.25 31.58
N LEU A 362 61.79 8.13 31.03
CA LEU A 362 63.04 8.41 31.73
C LEU A 362 63.73 9.64 31.10
N TRP A 363 64.06 10.61 31.94
CA TRP A 363 64.87 11.77 31.57
C TRP A 363 65.94 12.08 32.61
N GLU A 364 66.99 12.75 32.19
CA GLU A 364 68.05 13.27 33.04
C GLU A 364 68.01 14.80 33.04
N ASP A 365 68.10 15.40 34.23
CA ASP A 365 68.16 16.85 34.42
C ASP A 365 69.32 17.29 35.33
N ASN A 366 69.67 18.57 35.24
CA ASN A 366 70.81 19.16 35.94
C ASN A 366 70.61 19.42 37.44
N LYS A 367 69.46 19.04 38.02
CA LYS A 367 69.12 19.28 39.43
C LYS A 367 68.88 18.00 40.22
N ARG A 368 68.24 17.01 39.61
CA ARG A 368 67.67 15.81 40.26
C ARG A 368 68.24 14.51 39.70
N GLY A 369 69.13 14.60 38.70
CA GLY A 369 69.69 13.43 38.02
C GLY A 369 68.64 12.75 37.14
N VAL A 370 68.61 11.42 37.15
CA VAL A 370 67.64 10.64 36.37
C VAL A 370 66.30 10.54 37.10
N THR A 371 65.23 10.93 36.43
CA THR A 371 63.86 10.70 36.87
C THR A 371 63.19 9.65 35.99
N LYS A 372 62.58 8.63 36.61
CA LYS A 372 61.66 7.68 35.97
C LYS A 372 60.22 8.05 36.32
N HIS A 373 59.37 8.18 35.32
CA HIS A 373 57.95 8.49 35.48
C HIS A 373 57.10 7.41 34.84
N THR A 374 56.48 6.58 35.66
CA THR A 374 55.60 5.50 35.26
C THR A 374 54.15 5.97 35.38
N ILE A 375 53.44 6.03 34.25
CA ILE A 375 52.05 6.48 34.20
C ILE A 375 51.17 5.31 33.80
N LEU A 376 50.28 4.88 34.70
CA LEU A 376 49.26 3.87 34.43
C LEU A 376 47.95 4.55 34.07
N LYS A 377 47.28 4.07 33.02
CA LYS A 377 45.98 4.62 32.60
C LYS A 377 45.02 3.49 32.30
N GLU A 378 43.88 3.47 32.97
CA GLU A 378 42.74 2.66 32.54
C GLU A 378 41.92 3.43 31.52
N ILE A 379 41.78 2.85 30.32
CA ILE A 379 41.00 3.43 29.25
C ILE A 379 39.75 2.58 29.04
N ASN A 380 38.59 3.23 29.17
CA ASN A 380 37.31 2.69 28.76
C ASN A 380 36.73 3.61 27.67
N THR A 381 36.33 3.05 26.54
CA THR A 381 35.71 3.83 25.47
C THR A 381 34.26 4.16 25.80
N PRO A 382 33.69 5.23 25.24
CA PRO A 382 32.25 5.46 25.28
C PRO A 382 31.48 4.25 24.73
N LEU A 383 30.26 4.05 25.23
CA LEU A 383 29.36 3.01 24.76
C LEU A 383 28.95 3.26 23.30
N GLN A 384 29.08 2.26 22.45
CA GLN A 384 28.67 2.28 21.04
C GLN A 384 27.61 1.23 20.76
N LEU A 385 26.70 1.52 19.83
CA LEU A 385 25.63 0.59 19.45
C LEU A 385 26.22 -0.60 18.69
N VAL A 386 25.84 -1.83 19.09
CA VAL A 386 26.27 -3.06 18.40
C VAL A 386 25.35 -3.32 17.20
N PRO A 387 25.86 -3.28 15.96
CA PRO A 387 25.07 -3.66 14.79
C PRO A 387 24.89 -5.18 14.76
N VAL A 388 23.65 -5.64 14.73
CA VAL A 388 23.32 -7.06 14.63
C VAL A 388 23.18 -7.44 13.15
N THR A 389 24.06 -8.32 12.68
CA THR A 389 24.02 -8.84 11.30
C THR A 389 23.09 -10.05 11.23
N VAL A 390 22.14 -10.06 10.30
CA VAL A 390 21.30 -11.24 10.02
C VAL A 390 21.63 -11.74 8.62
N THR A 391 22.08 -12.99 8.52
CA THR A 391 22.38 -13.64 7.25
C THR A 391 21.29 -14.64 6.92
N ASP A 392 20.68 -14.50 5.75
CA ASP A 392 19.54 -15.31 5.32
C ASP A 392 19.98 -16.52 4.47
N TYR A 393 19.57 -17.70 4.91
CA TYR A 393 19.76 -19.02 4.27
C TYR A 393 18.42 -19.74 4.05
N THR A 394 17.32 -18.98 3.99
CA THR A 394 15.96 -19.50 3.82
C THR A 394 15.85 -20.42 2.61
N ASN A 395 15.22 -21.57 2.80
CA ASN A 395 15.04 -22.58 1.76
C ASN A 395 13.56 -22.73 1.41
N VAL A 396 13.17 -22.12 0.29
CA VAL A 396 11.79 -22.08 -0.19
C VAL A 396 11.30 -23.48 -0.61
N SER A 397 12.17 -24.35 -1.13
CA SER A 397 11.78 -25.68 -1.60
C SER A 397 11.30 -26.61 -0.49
N ILE A 398 11.85 -26.45 0.72
CA ILE A 398 11.41 -27.18 1.93
C ILE A 398 10.57 -26.32 2.87
N GLN A 399 10.16 -25.12 2.45
CA GLN A 399 9.31 -24.20 3.20
C GLN A 399 9.83 -23.85 4.60
N LEU A 400 11.11 -23.48 4.71
CA LEU A 400 11.78 -23.24 5.98
C LEU A 400 12.58 -21.93 5.96
N PHE A 401 12.24 -20.99 6.85
CA PHE A 401 13.12 -19.87 7.16
C PHE A 401 14.34 -20.39 7.89
N ASN A 402 15.53 -19.95 7.48
CA ASN A 402 16.78 -20.37 8.10
C ASN A 402 17.72 -19.17 8.09
N VAL A 403 17.97 -18.58 9.26
CA VAL A 403 18.78 -17.36 9.36
C VAL A 403 19.84 -17.53 10.43
N THR A 404 20.99 -16.89 10.23
CA THR A 404 22.04 -16.78 11.25
C THR A 404 22.07 -15.35 11.78
N ILE A 405 22.04 -15.19 13.10
CA ILE A 405 21.93 -13.92 13.79
C ILE A 405 23.23 -13.64 14.55
N GLY A 406 23.83 -12.52 14.18
CA GLY A 406 24.85 -11.79 14.92
C GLY A 406 26.16 -12.52 15.13
N THR A 407 27.04 -11.83 15.83
CA THR A 407 28.24 -12.37 16.46
C THR A 407 28.39 -11.66 17.78
N PHE A 408 27.77 -12.23 18.80
CA PHE A 408 27.67 -11.67 20.13
C PHE A 408 28.92 -12.00 20.95
N LEU A 409 29.29 -11.09 21.85
CA LEU A 409 30.37 -11.31 22.79
C LEU A 409 30.00 -12.43 23.78
N PRO A 410 30.98 -13.10 24.42
CA PRO A 410 30.72 -14.24 25.32
C PRO A 410 29.78 -13.91 26.48
N ASP A 411 29.71 -12.63 26.87
CA ASP A 411 28.91 -12.06 27.95
C ASP A 411 27.45 -11.75 27.54
N VAL A 412 27.04 -12.08 26.32
CA VAL A 412 25.65 -12.00 25.86
C VAL A 412 25.10 -13.41 25.70
N GLU A 413 23.93 -13.66 26.28
CA GLU A 413 23.28 -14.97 26.28
C GLU A 413 21.84 -14.86 25.78
N LEU A 414 21.47 -15.72 24.83
CA LEU A 414 20.10 -15.86 24.36
C LEU A 414 19.29 -16.65 25.39
N VAL A 415 18.17 -16.08 25.87
CA VAL A 415 17.34 -16.71 26.91
C VAL A 415 15.91 -16.98 26.47
N SER A 416 15.40 -16.25 25.47
CA SER A 416 14.02 -16.41 25.00
C SER A 416 13.85 -16.13 23.51
N LEU A 417 12.78 -16.70 22.94
CA LEU A 417 12.33 -16.46 21.58
C LEU A 417 10.83 -16.16 21.59
N THR A 418 10.42 -15.09 20.91
CA THR A 418 9.02 -14.77 20.64
C THR A 418 8.77 -14.91 19.14
N VAL A 419 7.88 -15.82 18.74
CA VAL A 419 7.48 -15.97 17.32
C VAL A 419 5.99 -15.69 17.16
N ASP A 420 5.15 -16.23 18.02
CA ASP A 420 3.70 -16.14 17.95
C ASP A 420 3.14 -15.19 19.04
N GLU A 421 1.82 -15.07 19.12
CA GLU A 421 1.14 -14.25 20.12
C GLU A 421 1.25 -14.82 21.55
N SER A 422 1.92 -15.97 21.74
CA SER A 422 2.08 -16.58 23.06
C SER A 422 3.09 -15.87 23.97
N GLY A 423 3.80 -14.87 23.43
CA GLY A 423 4.80 -14.10 24.17
C GLY A 423 6.19 -14.77 24.19
N PRO A 424 7.12 -14.26 25.02
CA PRO A 424 8.49 -14.76 25.07
C PRO A 424 8.55 -16.16 25.68
N LEU A 425 9.04 -17.12 24.89
CA LEU A 425 9.21 -18.52 25.30
C LEU A 425 10.67 -18.80 25.66
N PRO A 426 10.94 -19.53 26.77
CA PRO A 426 12.26 -20.11 27.02
C PRO A 426 12.68 -21.04 25.87
N LEU A 427 13.98 -21.12 25.58
CA LEU A 427 14.50 -21.90 24.44
C LEU A 427 14.01 -23.37 24.41
N PRO A 428 13.97 -24.12 25.53
CA PRO A 428 13.47 -25.50 25.52
C PRO A 428 11.97 -25.63 25.19
N GLU A 429 11.17 -24.60 25.47
CA GLU A 429 9.75 -24.56 25.13
C GLU A 429 9.53 -24.18 23.67
N ALA A 430 10.37 -23.27 23.15
CA ALA A 430 10.39 -22.92 21.73
C ALA A 430 10.70 -24.14 20.85
N GLU A 431 11.65 -24.99 21.26
CA GLU A 431 11.97 -26.25 20.57
C GLU A 431 10.80 -27.23 20.57
N LYS A 432 10.05 -27.35 21.68
CA LYS A 432 8.84 -28.18 21.73
C LYS A 432 7.73 -27.70 20.79
N LYS A 433 7.70 -26.40 20.49
CA LYS A 433 6.80 -25.82 19.48
C LYS A 433 7.30 -25.99 18.03
N GLY A 434 8.49 -26.55 17.82
CA GLY A 434 9.06 -26.81 16.50
C GLY A 434 10.05 -25.75 15.99
N TYR A 435 10.36 -24.72 16.78
CA TYR A 435 11.39 -23.73 16.44
C TYR A 435 12.77 -24.27 16.80
N LYS A 436 13.67 -24.40 15.83
CA LYS A 436 15.03 -24.90 16.11
C LYS A 436 16.00 -23.74 16.22
N ILE A 437 16.72 -23.69 17.34
CA ILE A 437 17.74 -22.67 17.60
C ILE A 437 19.05 -23.39 17.88
N TYR A 438 20.12 -22.99 17.20
CA TYR A 438 21.45 -23.55 17.40
C TYR A 438 22.45 -22.45 17.75
N GLU A 439 23.20 -22.63 18.83
CA GLU A 439 24.33 -21.76 19.14
C GLU A 439 25.55 -22.14 18.29
N ILE A 440 26.12 -21.15 17.62
CA ILE A 440 27.35 -21.26 16.83
C ILE A 440 28.48 -20.64 17.65
N LYS A 441 29.46 -21.45 18.06
CA LYS A 441 30.64 -20.97 18.78
C LYS A 441 31.77 -20.70 17.80
N HIS A 442 32.28 -19.48 17.79
CA HIS A 442 33.42 -19.10 16.96
C HIS A 442 34.75 -19.29 17.69
N PRO A 443 35.90 -19.44 16.98
CA PRO A 443 37.21 -19.64 17.59
C PRO A 443 37.66 -18.49 18.52
N ASN A 444 37.15 -17.27 18.30
CA ASN A 444 37.42 -16.10 19.15
C ASN A 444 36.53 -16.06 20.42
N GLY A 445 35.74 -17.10 20.69
CA GLY A 445 34.83 -17.19 21.83
C GLY A 445 33.47 -16.50 21.64
N SER A 446 33.30 -15.73 20.56
CA SER A 446 32.00 -15.10 20.23
C SER A 446 30.95 -16.14 19.83
N LYS A 447 29.68 -15.77 19.96
CA LYS A 447 28.51 -16.63 19.74
C LYS A 447 27.63 -16.08 18.62
N GLY A 448 27.27 -16.90 17.66
CA GLY A 448 26.17 -16.66 16.73
C GLY A 448 24.98 -17.57 17.06
N TYR A 449 23.80 -17.25 16.54
CA TYR A 449 22.63 -18.10 16.71
C TYR A 449 21.98 -18.37 15.36
N MET A 450 21.69 -19.64 15.05
CA MET A 450 20.94 -20.02 13.85
C MET A 450 19.50 -20.33 14.25
N LEU A 451 18.54 -19.66 13.62
CA LEU A 451 17.11 -19.83 13.85
C LEU A 451 16.45 -20.46 12.62
N GLN A 452 15.68 -21.52 12.84
CA GLN A 452 14.86 -22.17 11.82
C GLN A 452 13.38 -22.11 12.18
N VAL A 453 12.57 -21.56 11.26
CA VAL A 453 11.11 -21.39 11.43
C VAL A 453 10.37 -21.94 10.19
N PRO A 454 9.55 -22.99 10.33
CA PRO A 454 8.73 -23.53 9.23
C PRO A 454 7.67 -22.55 8.70
N PHE A 455 7.34 -22.57 7.40
CA PHE A 455 6.34 -21.65 6.80
C PHE A 455 4.88 -21.96 7.18
N ASP A 456 4.61 -23.15 7.72
CA ASP A 456 3.31 -23.55 8.26
C ASP A 456 3.10 -23.09 9.72
N THR A 457 4.09 -22.43 10.32
CA THR A 457 3.99 -21.84 11.66
C THR A 457 2.80 -20.88 11.75
N PRO A 458 1.94 -21.00 12.78
CA PRO A 458 0.84 -20.07 13.03
C PRO A 458 1.31 -18.62 13.13
N GLY A 459 0.60 -17.71 12.47
CA GLY A 459 0.86 -16.27 12.51
C GLY A 459 1.94 -15.78 11.54
N ILE A 460 2.43 -16.61 10.62
CA ILE A 460 3.18 -16.14 9.44
C ILE A 460 2.21 -15.39 8.51
N GLN A 461 2.56 -14.13 8.19
CA GLN A 461 1.79 -13.31 7.26
C GLN A 461 2.08 -13.77 5.83
N LYS A 462 1.02 -13.89 5.04
CA LYS A 462 1.07 -14.36 3.64
C LYS A 462 0.36 -13.36 2.77
N GLU A 463 1.13 -12.52 2.08
CA GLU A 463 0.59 -11.44 1.26
C GLU A 463 0.75 -11.76 -0.22
N TYR A 464 -0.26 -11.43 -1.03
CA TYR A 464 -0.15 -11.55 -2.48
C TYR A 464 0.72 -10.42 -3.04
N VAL A 465 1.65 -10.74 -3.94
CA VAL A 465 2.53 -9.74 -4.58
C VAL A 465 2.18 -9.56 -6.05
N SER A 466 2.42 -10.59 -6.87
CA SER A 466 2.11 -10.59 -8.30
C SER A 466 2.15 -12.02 -8.85
N ASP A 467 1.50 -12.25 -9.99
CA ASP A 467 1.45 -13.53 -10.70
C ASP A 467 1.04 -14.67 -9.76
N ASN A 468 1.96 -15.63 -9.55
CA ASN A 468 1.80 -16.80 -8.70
C ASN A 468 2.68 -16.69 -7.43
N ILE A 469 3.08 -15.48 -7.02
CA ILE A 469 4.01 -15.24 -5.91
C ILE A 469 3.28 -14.69 -4.67
N ARG A 470 3.58 -15.28 -3.51
CA ARG A 470 3.21 -14.77 -2.19
C ARG A 470 4.45 -14.42 -1.37
N ASN A 471 4.35 -13.34 -0.61
CA ASN A 471 5.35 -12.93 0.37
C ASN A 471 5.00 -13.54 1.74
N TYR A 472 5.89 -14.39 2.25
CA TYR A 472 5.81 -14.95 3.58
C TYR A 472 6.68 -14.09 4.50
N SER A 473 6.09 -13.48 5.51
CA SER A 473 6.81 -12.61 6.43
C SER A 473 6.51 -12.91 7.89
N LYS A 474 7.55 -12.78 8.72
CA LYS A 474 7.43 -12.85 10.18
C LYS A 474 8.60 -12.12 10.81
N THR A 475 8.38 -11.47 11.95
CA THR A 475 9.48 -10.85 12.72
C THR A 475 9.56 -11.45 14.12
N PRO A 476 10.25 -12.59 14.31
CA PRO A 476 10.56 -13.09 15.63
C PRO A 476 11.41 -12.11 16.44
N ILE A 477 11.27 -12.15 17.77
CA ILE A 477 12.06 -11.36 18.70
C ILE A 477 12.90 -12.32 19.55
N LEU A 478 14.22 -12.17 19.49
CA LEU A 478 15.16 -12.91 20.32
C LEU A 478 15.49 -12.07 21.55
N GLY A 479 15.20 -12.59 22.74
CA GLY A 479 15.48 -11.94 24.01
C GLY A 479 16.83 -12.42 24.57
N PHE A 480 17.76 -11.49 24.69
CA PHE A 480 19.11 -11.70 25.22
C PHE A 480 19.27 -11.08 26.61
N ILE A 481 20.24 -11.57 27.37
CA ILE A 481 20.72 -10.91 28.59
C ILE A 481 22.22 -10.68 28.53
N VAL A 482 22.68 -9.59 29.14
CA VAL A 482 24.12 -9.33 29.34
C VAL A 482 24.52 -9.76 30.75
N ILE A 483 25.42 -10.72 30.85
CA ILE A 483 25.95 -11.25 32.11
C ILE A 483 27.24 -10.51 32.54
N PRO A 484 27.48 -10.32 33.86
CA PRO A 484 26.66 -10.75 34.99
C PRO A 484 25.54 -9.75 35.37
N GLN A 485 25.37 -8.62 34.67
CA GLN A 485 24.43 -7.57 35.08
C GLN A 485 22.95 -7.99 34.95
N GLY A 486 22.65 -9.02 34.16
CA GLY A 486 21.29 -9.54 33.95
C GLY A 486 20.39 -8.57 33.19
N LYS A 487 20.96 -7.60 32.45
CA LYS A 487 20.18 -6.60 31.72
C LYS A 487 19.62 -7.22 30.43
N PRO A 488 18.29 -7.20 30.19
CA PRO A 488 17.68 -7.78 29.01
C PRO A 488 17.76 -6.86 27.78
N CYS A 489 17.88 -7.43 26.59
CA CYS A 489 17.87 -6.75 25.31
C CYS A 489 17.11 -7.60 24.28
N ASP A 490 16.18 -6.98 23.58
CA ASP A 490 15.36 -7.66 22.56
C ASP A 490 15.83 -7.29 21.16
N ILE A 491 16.04 -8.31 20.32
CA ILE A 491 16.51 -8.14 18.95
C ILE A 491 15.45 -8.69 18.00
N PRO A 492 14.75 -7.82 17.23
CA PRO A 492 13.82 -8.26 16.19
C PRO A 492 14.58 -8.78 14.97
N VAL A 493 14.12 -9.91 14.42
CA VAL A 493 14.73 -10.58 13.28
C VAL A 493 13.70 -10.68 12.16
N PRO A 494 13.69 -9.77 11.18
CA PRO A 494 12.73 -9.84 10.09
C PRO A 494 13.07 -11.01 9.16
N LEU A 495 12.10 -11.91 8.98
CA LEU A 495 12.12 -13.04 8.06
C LEU A 495 11.20 -12.73 6.89
N VAL A 496 11.70 -12.85 5.66
CA VAL A 496 10.95 -12.54 4.43
C VAL A 496 11.30 -13.57 3.36
N ALA A 497 10.31 -14.18 2.72
CA ALA A 497 10.51 -15.12 1.63
C ALA A 497 9.44 -14.98 0.55
N LEU A 498 9.88 -14.94 -0.72
CA LEU A 498 8.98 -14.94 -1.87
C LEU A 498 8.79 -16.37 -2.38
N VAL A 499 7.54 -16.84 -2.39
CA VAL A 499 7.18 -18.23 -2.68
C VAL A 499 6.25 -18.28 -3.89
N LYS A 500 6.56 -19.15 -4.87
CA LYS A 500 5.73 -19.36 -6.07
C LYS A 500 4.61 -20.38 -5.82
N ASP A 501 3.65 -20.04 -4.98
CA ASP A 501 2.55 -20.92 -4.59
C ASP A 501 1.17 -20.25 -4.58
N ALA A 502 1.04 -19.07 -5.20
CA ALA A 502 -0.22 -18.34 -5.25
C ALA A 502 -1.19 -19.03 -6.24
N VAL A 503 -2.40 -19.31 -5.76
CA VAL A 503 -3.52 -19.86 -6.52
C VAL A 503 -4.60 -18.79 -6.53
N LEU A 504 -4.83 -18.20 -7.70
CA LEU A 504 -5.81 -17.13 -7.89
C LEU A 504 -7.24 -17.69 -7.88
N PRO A 505 -8.23 -16.90 -7.41
CA PRO A 505 -9.64 -17.27 -7.55
C PRO A 505 -10.03 -17.36 -9.03
N GLN A 506 -10.95 -18.27 -9.36
CA GLN A 506 -11.48 -18.45 -10.72
C GLN A 506 -13.00 -18.34 -10.68
N ALA A 507 -13.61 -17.65 -11.63
CA ALA A 507 -15.05 -17.51 -11.70
C ALA A 507 -15.61 -18.05 -13.02
N GLU A 508 -16.78 -18.68 -12.92
CA GLU A 508 -17.58 -19.12 -14.05
C GLU A 508 -18.95 -18.43 -13.98
N GLY A 509 -19.43 -17.97 -15.14
CA GLY A 509 -20.70 -17.27 -15.28
C GLY A 509 -21.68 -18.05 -16.15
N PHE A 510 -22.95 -18.11 -15.75
CA PHE A 510 -24.04 -18.70 -16.53
C PHE A 510 -25.35 -18.00 -16.22
N CYS A 511 -26.40 -18.20 -17.03
CA CYS A 511 -27.67 -17.49 -16.86
C CYS A 511 -28.88 -18.40 -17.12
N ASP A 512 -30.00 -18.02 -16.51
CA ASP A 512 -31.35 -18.49 -16.86
C ASP A 512 -32.16 -17.33 -17.46
N ASP A 513 -33.46 -17.52 -17.72
CA ASP A 513 -34.33 -16.49 -18.31
C ASP A 513 -34.54 -15.27 -17.39
N GLN A 514 -34.16 -15.34 -16.11
CA GLN A 514 -34.47 -14.33 -15.08
C GLN A 514 -33.26 -13.70 -14.40
N ALA A 515 -32.09 -14.36 -14.40
CA ALA A 515 -30.94 -13.94 -13.62
C ALA A 515 -29.60 -14.39 -14.21
N LEU A 516 -28.57 -13.62 -13.86
CA LEU A 516 -27.16 -13.97 -14.03
C LEU A 516 -26.67 -14.70 -12.78
N TYR A 517 -25.87 -15.74 -12.99
CA TYR A 517 -25.18 -16.48 -11.95
C TYR A 517 -23.68 -16.35 -12.14
N LEU A 518 -22.99 -16.00 -11.06
CA LEU A 518 -21.53 -15.96 -11.02
C LEU A 518 -21.06 -16.84 -9.86
N VAL A 519 -20.32 -17.88 -10.18
CA VAL A 519 -19.78 -18.83 -9.19
C VAL A 519 -18.27 -18.71 -9.21
N MET A 520 -17.71 -18.17 -8.14
CA MET A 520 -16.27 -18.00 -7.95
C MET A 520 -15.74 -19.09 -7.03
N LYS A 521 -14.81 -19.90 -7.54
CA LYS A 521 -14.00 -20.82 -6.74
C LYS A 521 -12.86 -20.05 -6.09
N ARG A 522 -12.76 -20.13 -4.76
CA ARG A 522 -11.72 -19.46 -3.98
C ARG A 522 -10.36 -20.09 -4.23
N GLY A 523 -9.33 -19.25 -4.25
CA GLY A 523 -7.93 -19.60 -4.31
C GLY A 523 -7.31 -19.63 -2.91
N ASN A 524 -5.99 -19.40 -2.84
CA ASN A 524 -5.26 -19.30 -1.57
C ASN A 524 -4.74 -17.88 -1.27
N VAL A 525 -5.10 -16.90 -2.11
CA VAL A 525 -4.74 -15.48 -1.98
C VAL A 525 -5.92 -14.58 -1.61
N ASP A 526 -7.15 -15.03 -1.85
CA ASP A 526 -8.36 -14.21 -1.79
C ASP A 526 -9.09 -14.27 -0.44
N GLN A 527 -8.46 -14.83 0.59
CA GLN A 527 -9.06 -14.95 1.92
C GLN A 527 -9.36 -13.58 2.55
N ASP A 528 -8.51 -12.59 2.30
CA ASP A 528 -8.68 -11.20 2.77
C ASP A 528 -9.21 -10.25 1.68
N TRP A 529 -9.63 -10.78 0.53
CA TRP A 529 -10.21 -9.97 -0.54
C TRP A 529 -11.72 -9.95 -0.42
N LEU A 530 -12.27 -8.74 -0.38
CA LEU A 530 -13.69 -8.53 -0.17
C LEU A 530 -14.41 -8.30 -1.52
N PRO A 531 -15.61 -8.88 -1.71
CA PRO A 531 -16.39 -8.70 -2.94
C PRO A 531 -17.08 -7.35 -2.95
N TYR A 532 -16.95 -6.63 -4.05
CA TYR A 532 -17.56 -5.34 -4.32
C TYR A 532 -18.36 -5.38 -5.61
N VAL A 533 -19.48 -4.67 -5.60
CA VAL A 533 -20.21 -4.31 -6.81
C VAL A 533 -20.06 -2.82 -6.98
N LYS A 534 -19.28 -2.42 -7.99
CA LYS A 534 -18.81 -1.04 -8.16
C LYS A 534 -18.07 -0.55 -6.90
N ASP A 535 -18.68 0.34 -6.12
CA ASP A 535 -18.10 0.91 -4.89
C ASP A 535 -18.78 0.39 -3.61
N THR A 536 -19.71 -0.57 -3.73
CA THR A 536 -20.47 -1.10 -2.58
C THR A 536 -19.94 -2.46 -2.17
N LEU A 537 -19.52 -2.59 -0.91
CA LEU A 537 -19.13 -3.87 -0.31
C LEU A 537 -20.32 -4.81 -0.29
N LEU A 538 -20.15 -6.02 -0.82
CA LEU A 538 -21.21 -7.00 -0.96
C LEU A 538 -21.23 -7.98 0.23
N SER A 539 -21.79 -7.52 1.36
CA SER A 539 -22.20 -8.36 2.48
C SER A 539 -23.54 -9.05 2.21
N GLN A 540 -23.90 -10.04 3.04
CA GLN A 540 -25.18 -10.74 2.94
C GLN A 540 -26.37 -9.79 3.11
N GLU A 541 -26.27 -8.80 4.01
CA GLU A 541 -27.31 -7.78 4.23
C GLU A 541 -27.42 -6.84 3.02
N THR A 542 -26.28 -6.36 2.50
CA THR A 542 -26.30 -5.47 1.32
C THR A 542 -26.79 -6.20 0.08
N ALA A 543 -26.41 -7.47 -0.12
CA ALA A 543 -26.88 -8.28 -1.22
C ALA A 543 -28.41 -8.41 -1.18
N GLN A 544 -28.98 -8.71 0.00
CA GLN A 544 -30.44 -8.78 0.18
C GLN A 544 -31.12 -7.43 -0.12
N SER A 545 -30.55 -6.31 0.35
CA SER A 545 -31.10 -4.97 0.08
C SER A 545 -31.10 -4.61 -1.41
N LEU A 546 -30.15 -5.16 -2.17
CA LEU A 546 -30.02 -4.98 -3.62
C LEU A 546 -30.80 -6.04 -4.43
N GLY A 547 -31.49 -6.97 -3.76
CA GLY A 547 -32.23 -8.06 -4.42
C GLY A 547 -31.36 -9.21 -4.94
N TYR A 548 -30.09 -9.29 -4.53
CA TYR A 548 -29.15 -10.35 -4.89
C TYR A 548 -29.22 -11.50 -3.89
N ARG A 549 -28.94 -12.72 -4.36
CA ARG A 549 -28.70 -13.86 -3.47
C ARG A 549 -27.23 -14.22 -3.52
N ILE A 550 -26.60 -14.20 -2.35
CA ILE A 550 -25.19 -14.54 -2.17
C ILE A 550 -25.09 -15.76 -1.27
N HIS A 551 -24.22 -16.70 -1.63
CA HIS A 551 -23.90 -17.88 -0.85
C HIS A 551 -22.39 -18.08 -0.84
N ASP A 552 -21.77 -17.95 0.33
CA ASP A 552 -20.33 -18.15 0.51
C ASP A 552 -20.09 -19.30 1.50
N ASN A 553 -19.33 -20.30 1.08
CA ASN A 553 -18.98 -21.46 1.91
C ASN A 553 -17.46 -21.60 2.11
N GLN A 554 -16.69 -20.51 1.99
CA GLN A 554 -15.22 -20.46 2.09
C GLN A 554 -14.45 -21.24 1.01
N THR A 555 -15.13 -22.01 0.16
CA THR A 555 -14.51 -22.65 -1.02
C THR A 555 -15.05 -22.07 -2.32
N HIS A 556 -16.32 -21.66 -2.32
CA HIS A 556 -17.03 -21.07 -3.44
C HIS A 556 -17.89 -19.92 -2.94
N LEU A 557 -17.92 -18.85 -3.73
CA LEU A 557 -18.83 -17.73 -3.62
C LEU A 557 -19.78 -17.79 -4.83
N ALA A 558 -21.06 -18.03 -4.58
CA ALA A 558 -22.09 -18.06 -5.61
C ALA A 558 -23.01 -16.84 -5.48
N LEU A 559 -23.25 -16.18 -6.60
CA LEU A 559 -24.05 -14.97 -6.71
C LEU A 559 -25.15 -15.20 -7.74
N ARG A 560 -26.39 -14.86 -7.37
CA ARG A 560 -27.54 -14.77 -8.28
C ARG A 560 -28.01 -13.32 -8.33
N VAL A 561 -27.97 -12.73 -9.52
CA VAL A 561 -28.27 -11.33 -9.78
C VAL A 561 -29.41 -11.25 -10.81
N PRO A 562 -30.59 -10.70 -10.46
CA PRO A 562 -31.65 -10.47 -11.44
C PRO A 562 -31.17 -9.55 -12.56
N TRP A 563 -31.52 -9.85 -13.82
CA TRP A 563 -31.01 -9.10 -14.98
C TRP A 563 -31.50 -7.65 -15.09
N HIS A 564 -32.55 -7.30 -14.35
CA HIS A 564 -33.12 -5.94 -14.24
C HIS A 564 -32.61 -5.17 -13.01
N ALA A 565 -31.59 -5.66 -12.32
CA ALA A 565 -31.10 -5.01 -11.11
C ALA A 565 -30.17 -3.82 -11.38
N ALA A 566 -30.09 -2.90 -10.41
CA ALA A 566 -29.44 -1.59 -10.54
C ALA A 566 -27.96 -1.60 -10.99
N HIS A 567 -27.21 -2.68 -10.70
CA HIS A 567 -25.78 -2.80 -11.05
C HIS A 567 -25.51 -3.69 -12.26
N VAL A 568 -26.55 -4.11 -12.98
CA VAL A 568 -26.40 -4.81 -14.25
C VAL A 568 -26.24 -3.76 -15.36
N LEU A 569 -25.24 -3.99 -16.20
CA LEU A 569 -24.87 -3.12 -17.30
C LEU A 569 -25.45 -3.65 -18.60
N TYR A 570 -26.14 -2.80 -19.36
CA TYR A 570 -26.65 -3.16 -20.68
C TYR A 570 -25.64 -2.73 -21.76
N GLU A 571 -25.07 -3.69 -22.47
CA GLU A 571 -24.06 -3.44 -23.49
C GLU A 571 -24.71 -3.10 -24.84
N GLU A 572 -25.67 -3.93 -25.26
CA GLU A 572 -26.32 -3.81 -26.56
C GLU A 572 -27.79 -4.29 -26.50
N VAL A 573 -28.63 -3.68 -27.33
CA VAL A 573 -30.00 -4.14 -27.60
C VAL A 573 -30.08 -4.49 -29.09
N GLY A 574 -30.23 -5.78 -29.39
CA GLY A 574 -30.24 -6.30 -30.75
C GLY A 574 -31.41 -7.25 -31.04
N PRO A 575 -31.47 -7.84 -32.24
CA PRO A 575 -32.55 -8.77 -32.64
C PRO A 575 -32.61 -10.04 -31.80
N LEU A 576 -31.47 -10.46 -31.22
CA LEU A 576 -31.35 -11.67 -30.40
C LEU A 576 -31.76 -11.43 -28.94
N GLY A 577 -31.88 -10.18 -28.51
CA GLY A 577 -32.17 -9.81 -27.13
C GLY A 577 -31.30 -8.68 -26.62
N ILE A 578 -31.25 -8.54 -25.30
CA ILE A 578 -30.49 -7.53 -24.57
C ILE A 578 -29.27 -8.20 -23.97
N VAL A 579 -28.07 -7.73 -24.31
CA VAL A 579 -26.83 -8.20 -23.68
C VAL A 579 -26.67 -7.48 -22.34
N ALA A 580 -26.80 -8.24 -21.26
CA ALA A 580 -26.67 -7.76 -19.90
C ALA A 580 -25.41 -8.36 -19.26
N THR A 581 -24.58 -7.50 -18.67
CA THR A 581 -23.32 -7.85 -18.04
C THR A 581 -23.32 -7.45 -16.58
N PHE A 582 -22.87 -8.34 -15.71
CA PHE A 582 -22.64 -8.04 -14.30
C PHE A 582 -21.16 -8.21 -13.96
N GLN A 583 -20.57 -7.22 -13.29
CA GLN A 583 -19.16 -7.23 -12.89
C GLN A 583 -19.03 -7.29 -11.36
N LEU A 584 -18.20 -8.21 -10.89
CA LEU A 584 -17.80 -8.37 -9.51
C LEU A 584 -16.32 -7.98 -9.36
N LEU A 585 -16.01 -7.12 -8.42
CA LEU A 585 -14.64 -6.68 -8.11
C LEU A 585 -14.20 -7.30 -6.77
N LEU A 586 -13.00 -7.84 -6.71
CA LEU A 586 -12.36 -8.22 -5.45
C LEU A 586 -11.35 -7.15 -5.05
N LYS A 587 -11.55 -6.54 -3.89
CA LYS A 587 -10.65 -5.50 -3.36
C LYS A 587 -9.93 -5.98 -2.12
N ASP A 588 -8.67 -5.60 -1.98
CA ASP A 588 -7.91 -5.85 -0.77
C ASP A 588 -8.55 -5.14 0.43
N ARG A 589 -8.65 -5.82 1.58
CA ARG A 589 -9.30 -5.28 2.77
C ARG A 589 -8.64 -4.00 3.29
N LEU A 590 -7.31 -3.92 3.26
CA LEU A 590 -6.56 -2.80 3.85
C LEU A 590 -6.33 -1.69 2.83
N ALA A 591 -5.81 -2.04 1.66
CA ALA A 591 -5.43 -1.08 0.62
C ALA A 591 -6.61 -0.60 -0.24
N GLN A 592 -7.75 -1.32 -0.22
CA GLN A 592 -8.91 -1.09 -1.10
C GLN A 592 -8.56 -1.09 -2.59
N THR A 593 -7.41 -1.68 -2.95
CA THR A 593 -6.95 -1.85 -4.34
C THR A 593 -7.71 -2.97 -5.01
N GLU A 594 -8.03 -2.81 -6.30
CA GLU A 594 -8.63 -3.84 -7.12
C GLU A 594 -7.61 -4.94 -7.41
N MET A 595 -7.90 -6.15 -6.93
CA MET A 595 -7.01 -7.30 -7.04
C MET A 595 -7.42 -8.17 -8.23
N MET A 596 -8.73 -8.39 -8.41
CA MET A 596 -9.31 -9.17 -9.49
C MET A 596 -10.69 -8.63 -9.86
N ASP A 597 -11.08 -8.81 -11.12
CA ASP A 597 -12.41 -8.56 -11.61
C ASP A 597 -12.97 -9.77 -12.37
N PHE A 598 -14.26 -10.03 -12.19
CA PHE A 598 -14.97 -11.09 -12.86
C PHE A 598 -16.24 -10.52 -13.48
N ALA A 599 -16.52 -10.89 -14.73
CA ALA A 599 -17.73 -10.46 -15.43
C ALA A 599 -18.49 -11.67 -15.98
N VAL A 600 -19.82 -11.59 -15.94
CA VAL A 600 -20.72 -12.53 -16.61
C VAL A 600 -21.62 -11.75 -17.54
N SER A 601 -21.70 -12.17 -18.80
CA SER A 601 -22.48 -11.52 -19.86
C SER A 601 -23.45 -12.52 -20.47
N CYS A 602 -24.73 -12.13 -20.56
CA CYS A 602 -25.80 -13.00 -21.04
C CYS A 602 -26.83 -12.25 -21.86
N ILE A 603 -27.56 -12.99 -22.70
CA ILE A 603 -28.58 -12.43 -23.59
C ILE A 603 -29.96 -12.73 -23.00
N PHE A 604 -30.73 -11.69 -22.73
CA PHE A 604 -32.10 -11.78 -22.20
C PHE A 604 -33.14 -11.37 -23.24
N SER A 605 -34.34 -11.92 -23.13
CA SER A 605 -35.46 -11.59 -24.01
C SER A 605 -35.88 -10.12 -23.85
N SER A 606 -36.05 -9.42 -24.96
CA SER A 606 -36.53 -8.04 -24.99
C SER A 606 -38.03 -7.90 -24.73
N LYS A 607 -38.77 -9.01 -24.60
CA LYS A 607 -40.23 -9.02 -24.36
C LYS A 607 -40.63 -8.25 -23.11
N ASP A 608 -39.82 -8.32 -22.04
CA ASP A 608 -40.14 -7.68 -20.76
C ASP A 608 -39.94 -6.15 -20.77
N LEU A 609 -39.30 -5.59 -21.81
CA LEU A 609 -39.20 -4.14 -21.98
C LEU A 609 -40.46 -3.52 -22.58
N ILE A 610 -41.34 -4.34 -23.16
CA ILE A 610 -42.53 -3.88 -23.90
C ILE A 610 -43.76 -4.54 -23.26
N ASP A 611 -44.55 -3.75 -22.54
CA ASP A 611 -45.84 -4.19 -21.97
C ASP A 611 -47.00 -3.63 -22.81
N CYS A 612 -47.73 -4.54 -23.45
CA CYS A 612 -48.85 -4.24 -24.35
C CYS A 612 -50.16 -4.46 -23.61
N ARG A 613 -50.81 -3.39 -23.17
CA ARG A 613 -52.04 -3.52 -22.37
C ARG A 613 -53.28 -3.70 -23.25
N PRO A 614 -54.27 -4.51 -22.84
CA PRO A 614 -55.50 -4.75 -23.62
C PRO A 614 -56.34 -3.49 -23.92
N ASN A 615 -56.16 -2.43 -23.13
CA ASN A 615 -56.86 -1.15 -23.29
C ASN A 615 -56.24 -0.25 -24.38
N GLY A 616 -55.27 -0.74 -25.17
CA GLY A 616 -54.59 0.04 -26.20
C GLY A 616 -53.47 0.96 -25.66
N THR A 617 -53.02 0.78 -24.42
CA THR A 617 -51.84 1.48 -23.89
C THR A 617 -50.57 0.66 -24.11
N MET A 618 -49.55 1.26 -24.72
CA MET A 618 -48.21 0.69 -24.82
C MET A 618 -47.30 1.27 -23.75
N LEU A 619 -46.62 0.40 -23.03
CA LEU A 619 -45.57 0.72 -22.08
C LEU A 619 -44.22 0.26 -22.64
N ILE A 620 -43.29 1.18 -22.85
CA ILE A 620 -41.94 0.84 -23.33
C ILE A 620 -40.92 1.30 -22.30
N SER A 621 -40.12 0.36 -21.79
CA SER A 621 -39.01 0.60 -20.89
C SER A 621 -37.69 0.60 -21.67
N ALA A 622 -37.13 1.79 -21.90
CA ALA A 622 -35.83 1.96 -22.51
C ALA A 622 -34.74 1.89 -21.42
N VAL A 623 -33.71 1.09 -21.65
CA VAL A 623 -32.56 0.94 -20.73
C VAL A 623 -31.38 1.80 -21.17
N LYS A 624 -30.58 2.28 -20.21
CA LYS A 624 -29.34 3.01 -20.48
C LYS A 624 -28.24 2.04 -20.96
N LEU A 625 -27.60 2.34 -22.09
CA LEU A 625 -26.49 1.53 -22.61
C LEU A 625 -25.13 2.07 -22.17
N VAL A 626 -24.20 1.18 -21.84
CA VAL A 626 -22.83 1.53 -21.43
C VAL A 626 -22.04 2.17 -22.59
N GLY A 627 -22.31 1.79 -23.83
CA GLY A 627 -21.66 2.35 -25.02
C GLY A 627 -21.95 3.83 -25.29
N ILE A 628 -22.84 4.47 -24.53
CA ILE A 628 -23.26 5.88 -24.69
C ILE A 628 -23.13 6.62 -23.34
N PRO A 629 -21.90 6.99 -22.92
CA PRO A 629 -21.60 7.41 -21.53
C PRO A 629 -22.36 8.67 -21.05
N ASP A 630 -22.78 9.57 -21.96
CA ASP A 630 -23.53 10.81 -21.65
C ASP A 630 -24.98 10.80 -22.17
N MET A 631 -25.60 9.62 -22.23
CA MET A 631 -27.00 9.50 -22.63
C MET A 631 -27.93 10.17 -21.61
N ASP A 632 -28.52 11.31 -21.99
CA ASP A 632 -29.62 11.94 -21.25
C ASP A 632 -30.92 11.22 -21.56
N LEU A 633 -31.38 10.42 -20.61
CA LEU A 633 -32.61 9.62 -20.72
C LEU A 633 -33.87 10.49 -20.91
N SER A 634 -33.84 11.78 -20.51
CA SER A 634 -34.94 12.71 -20.79
C SER A 634 -34.98 13.18 -22.26
N GLY A 635 -33.85 13.07 -22.95
CA GLY A 635 -33.69 13.39 -24.36
C GLY A 635 -34.26 12.34 -25.31
N LEU A 636 -34.66 11.17 -24.80
CA LEU A 636 -35.31 10.11 -25.57
C LEU A 636 -36.65 10.59 -26.18
N VAL A 637 -36.96 10.11 -27.39
CA VAL A 637 -38.20 10.43 -28.12
C VAL A 637 -38.74 9.20 -28.84
N LEU A 638 -40.04 9.21 -29.17
CA LEU A 638 -40.64 8.24 -30.09
C LEU A 638 -40.51 8.71 -31.56
N LYS A 639 -41.12 7.97 -32.51
CA LYS A 639 -41.23 8.39 -33.93
C LYS A 639 -41.76 9.82 -34.07
N ASP A 640 -42.78 10.19 -33.30
CA ASP A 640 -43.12 11.60 -33.07
C ASP A 640 -42.21 12.19 -31.99
N LYS A 641 -41.33 13.11 -32.40
CA LYS A 641 -40.35 13.79 -31.53
C LYS A 641 -40.97 14.63 -30.41
N ARG A 642 -42.29 14.91 -30.46
CA ARG A 642 -43.02 15.59 -29.38
C ARG A 642 -43.31 14.67 -28.20
N CYS A 643 -43.32 13.35 -28.42
CA CYS A 643 -43.57 12.38 -27.37
C CYS A 643 -42.28 12.07 -26.59
N ARG A 644 -42.30 12.42 -25.30
CA ARG A 644 -41.19 12.28 -24.34
C ARG A 644 -41.52 11.16 -23.32
N PRO A 645 -40.52 10.65 -22.59
CA PRO A 645 -40.76 9.65 -21.55
C PRO A 645 -41.70 10.18 -20.47
N ALA A 646 -42.57 9.32 -19.95
CA ALA A 646 -43.46 9.65 -18.84
C ALA A 646 -42.72 9.64 -17.49
N SER A 647 -41.73 8.76 -17.35
CA SER A 647 -40.86 8.71 -16.17
C SER A 647 -39.43 8.40 -16.59
N VAL A 648 -38.47 9.03 -15.91
CA VAL A 648 -37.04 8.83 -16.13
C VAL A 648 -36.39 8.48 -14.79
N THR A 649 -35.64 7.39 -14.76
CA THR A 649 -34.82 6.97 -13.61
C THR A 649 -33.34 7.08 -13.97
N LYS A 650 -32.44 6.69 -13.06
CA LYS A 650 -31.00 6.64 -13.35
C LYS A 650 -30.62 5.52 -14.33
N GLU A 651 -31.45 4.48 -14.41
CA GLU A 651 -31.18 3.22 -15.10
C GLU A 651 -31.94 3.10 -16.43
N GLY A 652 -33.07 3.82 -16.57
CA GLY A 652 -33.88 3.79 -17.79
C GLY A 652 -34.97 4.85 -17.85
N ALA A 653 -35.75 4.83 -18.92
CA ALA A 653 -36.88 5.72 -19.15
C ALA A 653 -38.10 4.93 -19.62
N THR A 654 -39.27 5.31 -19.15
CA THR A 654 -40.53 4.62 -19.47
C THR A 654 -41.44 5.54 -20.28
N PHE A 655 -41.91 5.04 -21.42
CA PHE A 655 -42.91 5.68 -22.25
C PHE A 655 -44.28 5.07 -21.98
N ILE A 656 -45.30 5.91 -21.85
CA ILE A 656 -46.70 5.50 -21.74
C ILE A 656 -47.46 6.28 -22.79
N PHE A 657 -48.02 5.59 -23.79
CA PHE A 657 -48.77 6.24 -24.86
C PHE A 657 -49.82 5.28 -25.43
N ASP A 658 -50.84 5.85 -26.07
CA ASP A 658 -51.88 5.08 -26.74
C ASP A 658 -51.38 4.56 -28.09
N VAL A 659 -51.76 3.33 -28.46
CA VAL A 659 -51.38 2.66 -29.72
C VAL A 659 -51.70 3.48 -30.98
N SER A 660 -52.65 4.42 -30.92
CA SER A 660 -53.04 5.30 -32.03
C SER A 660 -52.27 6.64 -32.08
N SER A 661 -51.38 6.89 -31.13
CA SER A 661 -50.70 8.18 -30.93
C SER A 661 -49.18 8.11 -31.18
N CYS A 662 -48.46 9.22 -31.00
CA CYS A 662 -46.98 9.29 -31.00
C CYS A 662 -46.27 8.74 -32.25
N GLY A 663 -46.92 8.84 -33.42
CA GLY A 663 -46.36 8.36 -34.68
C GLY A 663 -46.32 6.83 -34.82
N THR A 664 -47.11 6.11 -34.00
CA THR A 664 -47.22 4.65 -34.06
C THR A 664 -47.83 4.20 -35.39
N THR A 665 -47.21 3.22 -36.04
CA THR A 665 -47.68 2.66 -37.31
C THR A 665 -48.43 1.36 -37.03
N ARG A 666 -49.63 1.20 -37.62
CA ARG A 666 -50.43 -0.02 -37.50
C ARG A 666 -50.30 -0.90 -38.75
N LYS A 667 -50.19 -2.21 -38.56
CA LYS A 667 -50.22 -3.25 -39.60
C LYS A 667 -51.27 -4.29 -39.24
N PHE A 668 -51.97 -4.79 -40.25
CA PHE A 668 -52.99 -5.82 -40.09
C PHE A 668 -52.57 -7.05 -40.89
N GLU A 669 -52.36 -8.18 -40.20
CA GLU A 669 -52.03 -9.46 -40.81
C GLU A 669 -52.92 -10.54 -40.16
N ASN A 670 -53.77 -11.18 -40.98
CA ASN A 670 -54.73 -12.21 -40.54
C ASN A 670 -55.65 -11.75 -39.39
N ALA A 671 -55.50 -12.35 -38.20
CA ALA A 671 -56.28 -12.06 -36.98
C ALA A 671 -55.47 -11.26 -35.92
N THR A 672 -54.32 -10.70 -36.33
CA THR A 672 -53.38 -10.01 -35.44
C THR A 672 -53.18 -8.58 -35.92
N MET A 673 -53.44 -7.62 -35.03
CA MET A 673 -53.15 -6.21 -35.25
C MET A 673 -51.82 -5.86 -34.60
N THR A 674 -50.84 -5.44 -35.40
CA THR A 674 -49.50 -5.08 -34.92
C THR A 674 -49.31 -3.57 -34.92
N TYR A 675 -48.99 -3.00 -33.77
CA TYR A 675 -48.63 -1.59 -33.60
C TYR A 675 -47.13 -1.46 -33.39
N GLU A 676 -46.47 -0.68 -34.23
CA GLU A 676 -45.01 -0.52 -34.25
C GLU A 676 -44.59 0.93 -33.97
N ASN A 677 -43.69 1.11 -33.01
CA ASN A 677 -43.04 2.39 -32.71
C ASN A 677 -41.54 2.17 -32.46
N GLU A 678 -40.78 3.26 -32.38
CA GLU A 678 -39.34 3.23 -32.15
C GLU A 678 -38.96 4.28 -31.11
N VAL A 679 -38.20 3.88 -30.10
CA VAL A 679 -37.56 4.79 -29.16
C VAL A 679 -36.19 5.17 -29.71
N LEU A 680 -35.95 6.47 -29.82
CA LEU A 680 -34.79 7.05 -30.49
C LEU A 680 -34.08 8.05 -29.55
N TYR A 681 -32.75 8.01 -29.56
CA TYR A 681 -31.91 9.06 -28.96
C TYR A 681 -30.99 9.64 -30.02
N PHE A 682 -30.87 10.97 -30.04
CA PHE A 682 -30.01 11.71 -30.96
C PHE A 682 -29.02 12.52 -30.15
N LEU A 683 -27.74 12.49 -30.53
CA LEU A 683 -26.76 13.42 -29.98
C LEU A 683 -27.04 14.85 -30.51
N PRO A 684 -26.77 15.91 -29.72
CA PRO A 684 -26.93 17.28 -30.16
C PRO A 684 -26.21 17.54 -31.49
N GLY A 685 -26.94 18.00 -32.51
CA GLY A 685 -26.39 18.30 -33.84
C GLY A 685 -26.33 17.12 -34.83
N GLN A 686 -26.76 15.91 -34.43
CA GLN A 686 -26.72 14.72 -35.28
C GLN A 686 -28.13 14.30 -35.76
N ALA A 687 -28.25 13.97 -37.05
CA ALA A 687 -29.53 13.57 -37.66
C ALA A 687 -29.84 12.06 -37.54
N THR A 688 -28.82 11.23 -37.33
CA THR A 688 -28.93 9.78 -37.15
C THR A 688 -29.06 9.43 -35.67
N PRO A 689 -30.00 8.57 -35.26
CA PRO A 689 -30.14 8.16 -33.87
C PRO A 689 -28.96 7.27 -33.47
N VAL A 690 -28.40 7.50 -32.28
CA VAL A 690 -27.32 6.68 -31.69
C VAL A 690 -27.85 5.57 -30.78
N TYR A 691 -29.11 5.68 -30.36
CA TYR A 691 -29.87 4.62 -29.70
C TYR A 691 -31.16 4.38 -30.49
N GLN A 692 -31.47 3.13 -30.79
CA GLN A 692 -32.70 2.75 -31.47
C GLN A 692 -33.24 1.45 -30.86
N LEU A 693 -34.42 1.53 -30.25
CA LEU A 693 -35.17 0.37 -29.76
C LEU A 693 -36.48 0.29 -30.54
N LYS A 694 -36.63 -0.78 -31.33
CA LYS A 694 -37.86 -1.03 -32.11
C LYS A 694 -38.85 -1.82 -31.25
N CYS A 695 -40.08 -1.35 -31.20
CA CYS A 695 -41.12 -1.93 -30.35
C CYS A 695 -42.34 -2.28 -31.19
N ALA A 696 -42.88 -3.48 -30.96
CA ALA A 696 -44.08 -3.95 -31.64
C ALA A 696 -45.02 -4.62 -30.62
N CYS A 697 -46.27 -4.18 -30.56
CA CYS A 697 -47.33 -4.81 -29.78
C CYS A 697 -48.31 -5.51 -30.73
N GLN A 698 -48.54 -6.80 -30.48
CA GLN A 698 -49.44 -7.62 -31.26
C GLN A 698 -50.70 -7.91 -30.43
N TYR A 699 -51.85 -7.51 -30.95
CA TYR A 699 -53.14 -7.77 -30.33
C TYR A 699 -53.90 -8.82 -31.15
N PHE A 700 -54.33 -9.88 -30.48
CA PHE A 700 -55.28 -10.83 -31.04
C PHE A 700 -56.68 -10.24 -30.99
N ILE A 701 -57.41 -10.40 -32.09
CA ILE A 701 -58.77 -9.91 -32.22
C ILE A 701 -59.70 -11.05 -31.77
N GLU A 702 -60.06 -11.11 -30.49
CA GLU A 702 -60.92 -12.19 -29.91
C GLU A 702 -62.38 -12.07 -30.39
N ASP A 703 -62.99 -10.90 -30.21
CA ASP A 703 -64.32 -10.56 -30.76
C ASP A 703 -64.13 -9.57 -31.92
N ALA A 704 -63.76 -10.12 -33.08
CA ALA A 704 -63.97 -9.38 -34.30
C ALA A 704 -65.48 -9.29 -34.54
N VAL A 705 -66.07 -8.09 -34.53
CA VAL A 705 -67.21 -7.85 -35.42
C VAL A 705 -66.63 -7.91 -36.83
N LEU A 706 -66.56 -9.11 -37.36
CA LEU A 706 -66.34 -9.31 -38.77
C LEU A 706 -67.61 -8.81 -39.47
N LEU A 707 -67.56 -7.63 -40.07
CA LEU A 707 -68.31 -7.41 -41.30
C LEU A 707 -67.70 -8.37 -42.33
N GLN A 708 -68.24 -9.59 -42.38
CA GLN A 708 -67.92 -10.56 -43.41
C GLN A 708 -68.39 -10.04 -44.76
N TYR A 709 -67.45 -9.47 -45.51
CA TYR A 709 -67.34 -9.64 -46.94
C TYR A 709 -66.20 -10.64 -47.16
N THR A 710 -66.45 -11.72 -47.90
CA THR A 710 -65.56 -12.89 -48.01
C THR A 710 -64.31 -12.62 -48.87
N PRO A 711 -63.10 -13.03 -48.42
CA PRO A 711 -61.97 -13.34 -49.29
C PRO A 711 -61.71 -14.85 -49.33
N ILE A 712 -61.76 -15.45 -50.52
CA ILE A 712 -61.28 -16.83 -50.81
C ILE A 712 -59.80 -16.71 -51.21
N GLU A 713 -58.91 -17.42 -50.52
CA GLU A 713 -57.49 -17.48 -50.90
C GLU A 713 -57.26 -18.26 -52.19
N ALA A 714 -56.31 -17.76 -52.98
CA ALA A 714 -56.22 -17.93 -54.42
C ALA A 714 -55.47 -19.19 -54.88
N PRO A 715 -55.87 -19.78 -56.02
CA PRO A 715 -54.93 -20.33 -56.98
C PRO A 715 -54.54 -19.25 -58.01
N SER A 716 -53.30 -18.75 -57.92
CA SER A 716 -52.48 -18.04 -58.94
C SER A 716 -53.11 -16.90 -59.78
N PRO A 717 -52.40 -15.79 -59.98
CA PRO A 717 -53.00 -14.50 -60.31
C PRO A 717 -53.63 -14.51 -61.71
N SER A 718 -54.96 -14.42 -61.74
CA SER A 718 -55.69 -14.00 -62.92
C SER A 718 -55.93 -12.50 -62.82
N ILE A 719 -55.44 -11.76 -63.82
CA ILE A 719 -55.84 -10.36 -64.02
C ILE A 719 -57.30 -10.42 -64.42
N LEU A 720 -58.18 -10.18 -63.45
CA LEU A 720 -59.61 -10.01 -63.71
C LEU A 720 -59.83 -8.53 -64.03
N PRO A 721 -60.34 -8.20 -65.23
CA PRO A 721 -60.70 -6.82 -65.55
C PRO A 721 -61.79 -6.36 -64.58
N GLY A 722 -61.52 -5.29 -63.84
CA GLY A 722 -62.54 -4.61 -63.04
C GLY A 722 -63.50 -3.91 -63.98
N VAL A 723 -64.75 -4.36 -64.04
CA VAL A 723 -65.81 -3.69 -64.79
C VAL A 723 -66.40 -2.60 -63.90
N GLY A 724 -66.20 -1.33 -64.28
CA GLY A 724 -66.84 -0.18 -63.67
C GLY A 724 -67.98 0.31 -64.55
N LEU A 725 -69.16 0.58 -63.96
CA LEU A 725 -70.28 1.17 -64.69
C LEU A 725 -70.11 2.69 -64.75
N LEU A 726 -70.17 3.25 -65.95
CA LEU A 726 -70.19 4.69 -66.19
C LEU A 726 -71.63 5.19 -66.12
N ALA A 727 -71.93 6.09 -65.17
CA ALA A 727 -73.26 6.65 -65.00
C ALA A 727 -73.47 7.83 -65.96
N LEU A 728 -74.62 7.88 -66.64
CA LEU A 728 -74.98 8.93 -67.59
C LEU A 728 -76.26 9.64 -67.15
N ALA A 729 -76.39 10.93 -67.42
CA ALA A 729 -77.60 11.70 -67.17
C ALA A 729 -77.98 12.58 -68.36
N LEU A 730 -79.28 12.66 -68.66
CA LEU A 730 -79.87 13.62 -69.61
C LEU A 730 -80.59 14.71 -68.80
N LYS A 731 -80.09 15.94 -68.88
CA LYS A 731 -80.62 17.10 -68.16
C LYS A 731 -81.20 18.12 -69.12
N LEU A 732 -82.30 18.75 -68.74
CA LEU A 732 -82.92 19.85 -69.48
C LEU A 732 -82.53 21.18 -68.82
N ALA A 733 -81.86 22.06 -69.55
CA ALA A 733 -81.51 23.40 -69.12
C ALA A 733 -82.72 24.34 -69.23
N ARG A 734 -82.78 25.35 -68.34
CA ARG A 734 -83.86 26.33 -68.35
C ARG A 734 -83.77 27.30 -69.55
N ASP A 735 -82.56 27.57 -70.02
CA ASP A 735 -82.26 28.46 -71.15
C ASP A 735 -80.98 28.03 -71.91
N LYS A 736 -80.59 28.81 -72.91
CA LYS A 736 -79.40 28.57 -73.75
C LYS A 736 -78.05 28.71 -73.02
N SER A 737 -78.02 29.11 -71.75
CA SER A 737 -76.77 29.27 -70.99
C SER A 737 -76.19 27.93 -70.50
N TYR A 738 -77.04 26.91 -70.33
CA TYR A 738 -76.68 25.61 -69.74
C TYR A 738 -76.04 25.73 -68.34
N VAL A 739 -76.47 26.72 -67.55
CA VAL A 739 -76.01 26.92 -66.15
C VAL A 739 -76.99 26.30 -65.14
N ASP A 740 -78.29 26.47 -65.36
CA ASP A 740 -79.35 25.96 -64.47
C ASP A 740 -80.22 24.91 -65.17
N PHE A 741 -80.50 23.80 -64.47
CA PHE A 741 -81.15 22.61 -64.99
C PHE A 741 -82.38 22.24 -64.16
N PHE A 742 -83.41 21.70 -64.82
CA PHE A 742 -84.56 21.14 -64.13
C PHE A 742 -84.16 19.90 -63.31
N GLN A 743 -84.58 19.86 -62.06
CA GLN A 743 -84.37 18.72 -61.17
C GLN A 743 -85.43 17.63 -61.43
N ASP A 744 -85.14 16.38 -61.05
CA ASP A 744 -86.07 15.25 -61.26
C ASP A 744 -87.45 15.48 -60.61
N SER A 745 -87.50 16.21 -59.48
CA SER A 745 -88.74 16.58 -58.78
C SER A 745 -89.58 17.66 -59.48
N GLU A 746 -89.03 18.37 -60.48
CA GLU A 746 -89.71 19.44 -61.20
C GLU A 746 -90.42 18.96 -62.48
N TYR A 747 -90.26 17.68 -62.84
CA TYR A 747 -91.00 17.07 -63.94
C TYR A 747 -92.44 16.69 -63.48
N PRO A 748 -93.47 16.87 -64.33
CA PRO A 748 -93.39 17.25 -65.74
C PRO A 748 -93.18 18.75 -65.99
N VAL A 749 -92.25 19.09 -66.90
CA VAL A 749 -91.95 20.48 -67.28
C VAL A 749 -92.90 20.93 -68.40
N THR A 750 -93.56 22.08 -68.25
CA THR A 750 -94.46 22.64 -69.27
C THR A 750 -93.70 23.51 -70.28
N ARG A 751 -93.88 23.24 -71.58
CA ARG A 751 -93.28 23.98 -72.71
C ARG A 751 -94.27 24.13 -73.86
N TYR A 752 -94.16 25.19 -74.66
CA TYR A 752 -95.10 25.46 -75.76
C TYR A 752 -94.52 25.00 -77.10
N LEU A 753 -95.39 24.75 -78.10
CA LEU A 753 -94.94 24.34 -79.43
C LEU A 753 -93.92 25.35 -80.00
N ARG A 754 -92.84 24.82 -80.58
CA ARG A 754 -91.66 25.55 -81.09
C ARG A 754 -90.77 26.22 -80.03
N ASP A 755 -91.07 26.09 -78.73
CA ASP A 755 -90.13 26.54 -77.71
C ASP A 755 -88.83 25.71 -77.79
N PRO A 756 -87.65 26.34 -77.67
CA PRO A 756 -86.40 25.61 -77.63
C PRO A 756 -86.24 24.82 -76.33
N LEU A 757 -85.91 23.54 -76.46
CA LEU A 757 -85.53 22.66 -75.37
C LEU A 757 -84.02 22.46 -75.43
N HIS A 758 -83.31 22.91 -74.39
CA HIS A 758 -81.86 22.83 -74.32
C HIS A 758 -81.44 21.61 -73.50
N PHE A 759 -81.04 20.54 -74.17
CA PHE A 759 -80.63 19.29 -73.53
C PHE A 759 -79.11 19.21 -73.35
N GLN A 760 -78.68 18.66 -72.22
CA GLN A 760 -77.31 18.29 -71.93
C GLN A 760 -77.26 16.83 -71.51
N VAL A 761 -76.49 16.02 -72.24
CA VAL A 761 -76.10 14.69 -71.78
C VAL A 761 -74.72 14.79 -71.15
N GLU A 762 -74.57 14.24 -69.95
CA GLU A 762 -73.32 14.27 -69.20
C GLU A 762 -72.93 12.89 -68.66
N LEU A 763 -71.63 12.62 -68.72
CA LEU A 763 -70.99 11.51 -68.02
C LEU A 763 -70.74 11.91 -66.57
N LEU A 764 -71.35 11.17 -65.64
CA LEU A 764 -71.24 11.40 -64.20
C LEU A 764 -70.02 10.66 -63.64
N GLN A 765 -69.41 11.25 -62.61
CA GLN A 765 -68.41 10.64 -61.73
C GLN A 765 -67.04 10.28 -62.35
N SER A 766 -66.89 10.19 -63.67
CA SER A 766 -65.58 9.99 -64.30
C SER A 766 -64.76 11.28 -64.34
N GLN A 767 -63.47 11.18 -63.98
CA GLN A 767 -62.49 12.28 -64.10
C GLN A 767 -61.42 11.98 -65.16
N ASP A 768 -61.66 10.98 -66.02
CA ASP A 768 -60.70 10.60 -67.05
C ASP A 768 -60.78 11.55 -68.26
N PRO A 769 -59.76 12.40 -68.51
CA PRO A 769 -59.77 13.34 -69.62
C PRO A 769 -59.68 12.66 -70.99
N GLN A 770 -59.36 11.36 -71.05
CA GLN A 770 -59.29 10.62 -72.31
C GLN A 770 -60.67 10.18 -72.82
N LEU A 771 -61.74 10.25 -72.02
CA LEU A 771 -63.08 9.88 -72.49
C LEU A 771 -63.77 11.03 -73.23
N GLU A 772 -64.45 10.70 -74.33
CA GLU A 772 -65.32 11.61 -75.09
C GLU A 772 -66.71 10.98 -75.29
N LEU A 773 -67.76 11.73 -74.94
CA LEU A 773 -69.16 11.30 -75.05
C LEU A 773 -69.71 11.61 -76.44
N PHE A 774 -70.34 10.65 -77.10
CA PHE A 774 -71.04 10.82 -78.38
C PHE A 774 -72.52 10.43 -78.29
N LEU A 775 -73.37 11.17 -79.00
CA LEU A 775 -74.80 10.84 -79.14
C LEU A 775 -74.96 10.07 -80.45
N GLU A 776 -75.39 8.81 -80.38
CA GLU A 776 -75.60 7.97 -81.55
C GLU A 776 -76.96 8.30 -82.18
N ASP A 777 -78.04 7.96 -81.46
CA ASP A 777 -79.41 8.24 -81.89
C ASP A 777 -80.18 8.87 -80.73
N CYS A 778 -80.94 9.93 -80.99
CA CYS A 778 -81.88 10.49 -80.03
C CYS A 778 -83.27 10.54 -80.67
N TRP A 779 -84.29 10.19 -79.90
CA TRP A 779 -85.67 10.14 -80.35
C TRP A 779 -86.64 10.56 -79.25
N ALA A 780 -87.82 11.00 -79.66
CA ALA A 780 -88.91 11.28 -78.73
C ALA A 780 -89.98 10.19 -78.80
N THR A 781 -90.75 10.06 -77.71
CA THR A 781 -91.89 9.15 -77.57
C THR A 781 -93.05 9.85 -76.87
N ALA A 782 -94.26 9.29 -77.02
CA ALA A 782 -95.46 9.79 -76.32
C ALA A 782 -95.66 9.16 -74.91
N ALA A 783 -94.79 8.22 -74.50
CA ALA A 783 -94.84 7.57 -73.19
C ALA A 783 -93.41 7.34 -72.65
N ALA A 784 -93.28 7.17 -71.33
CA ALA A 784 -91.98 7.06 -70.66
C ALA A 784 -91.10 5.89 -71.14
N ASP A 785 -91.71 4.84 -71.72
CA ASP A 785 -90.98 3.75 -72.33
C ASP A 785 -90.34 4.23 -73.65
N ARG A 786 -89.00 4.13 -73.70
CA ARG A 786 -88.18 4.46 -74.88
C ARG A 786 -88.58 3.68 -76.13
N ASN A 787 -89.17 2.49 -75.98
CA ASN A 787 -89.59 1.62 -77.10
C ASN A 787 -91.06 1.83 -77.50
N SER A 788 -91.76 2.79 -76.89
CA SER A 788 -93.17 3.07 -77.20
C SER A 788 -93.34 3.82 -78.52
N TYR A 789 -94.44 3.55 -79.23
CA TYR A 789 -94.84 4.28 -80.43
C TYR A 789 -95.93 5.32 -80.09
N PRO A 790 -95.99 6.47 -80.79
CA PRO A 790 -95.12 6.90 -81.90
C PRO A 790 -93.72 7.32 -81.45
N GLN A 791 -92.73 7.09 -82.32
CA GLN A 791 -91.33 7.51 -82.15
C GLN A 791 -90.96 8.55 -83.21
N TRP A 792 -90.18 9.57 -82.84
CA TRP A 792 -89.64 10.55 -83.78
C TRP A 792 -88.16 10.79 -83.53
N ASN A 793 -87.32 10.50 -84.52
CA ASN A 793 -85.87 10.65 -84.38
C ASN A 793 -85.47 12.11 -84.58
N ILE A 794 -84.72 12.65 -83.63
CA ILE A 794 -84.22 14.03 -83.64
C ILE A 794 -82.71 14.08 -83.93
N VAL A 795 -81.99 13.00 -83.60
CA VAL A 795 -80.59 12.77 -83.96
C VAL A 795 -80.50 11.35 -84.51
N VAL A 796 -79.88 11.18 -85.68
CA VAL A 796 -79.67 9.88 -86.33
C VAL A 796 -78.21 9.75 -86.75
N ASP A 797 -77.54 8.66 -86.37
CA ASP A 797 -76.12 8.40 -86.67
C ASP A 797 -75.24 9.63 -86.33
N SER A 798 -75.47 10.23 -85.15
CA SER A 798 -74.80 11.43 -84.62
C SER A 798 -75.03 12.75 -85.38
N CYS A 799 -76.01 12.81 -86.28
CA CYS A 799 -76.33 13.99 -87.10
C CYS A 799 -77.75 14.50 -86.89
N GLU A 800 -78.02 15.75 -87.29
CA GLU A 800 -79.38 16.26 -87.34
C GLU A 800 -80.25 15.41 -88.27
N ASN A 801 -81.46 15.08 -87.84
CA ASN A 801 -82.39 14.39 -88.73
C ASN A 801 -82.84 15.34 -89.87
N SER A 802 -82.39 15.09 -91.09
CA SER A 802 -82.77 15.88 -92.27
C SER A 802 -84.27 15.81 -92.61
N GLU A 803 -84.98 14.80 -92.11
CA GLU A 803 -86.43 14.64 -92.28
C GLU A 803 -87.22 15.50 -91.28
N ASP A 804 -86.56 16.13 -90.30
CA ASP A 804 -87.18 17.08 -89.38
C ASP A 804 -87.19 18.51 -89.94
N SER A 805 -88.38 19.11 -89.99
CA SER A 805 -88.56 20.52 -90.37
C SER A 805 -87.85 21.51 -89.42
N HIS A 806 -87.64 21.11 -88.16
CA HIS A 806 -86.95 21.88 -87.15
C HIS A 806 -85.74 21.10 -86.65
N GLN A 807 -84.73 20.98 -87.51
CA GLN A 807 -83.49 20.26 -87.24
C GLN A 807 -82.87 20.63 -85.89
N THR A 808 -82.40 19.61 -85.18
CA THR A 808 -81.67 19.73 -83.92
C THR A 808 -80.47 20.66 -84.08
N THR A 809 -80.20 21.55 -83.13
CA THR A 809 -79.00 22.41 -83.18
C THR A 809 -78.02 21.97 -82.10
N PHE A 810 -76.81 21.54 -82.48
CA PHE A 810 -75.76 21.19 -81.52
C PHE A 810 -75.03 22.44 -81.02
N HIS A 811 -74.80 22.51 -79.70
CA HIS A 811 -74.10 23.61 -79.04
C HIS A 811 -72.74 23.12 -78.53
N GLY A 812 -71.67 23.84 -78.87
CA GLY A 812 -70.32 23.52 -78.39
C GLY A 812 -70.15 23.82 -76.88
N VAL A 813 -69.36 23.01 -76.18
CA VAL A 813 -68.99 23.26 -74.79
C VAL A 813 -67.65 24.01 -74.76
N PRO A 814 -67.59 25.27 -74.27
CA PRO A 814 -66.35 26.04 -74.26
C PRO A 814 -65.26 25.40 -73.39
N THR A 815 -64.04 25.34 -73.92
CA THR A 815 -62.86 24.86 -73.18
C THR A 815 -62.55 25.83 -72.04
N GLY A 816 -62.88 25.46 -70.79
CA GLY A 816 -62.68 26.29 -69.59
C GLY A 816 -63.93 26.58 -68.76
N SER A 817 -65.16 26.28 -69.24
CA SER A 817 -66.38 26.46 -68.44
C SER A 817 -66.70 25.28 -67.51
N VAL A 818 -66.13 24.11 -67.78
CA VAL A 818 -66.29 22.86 -67.01
C VAL A 818 -65.00 22.04 -67.07
N PRO A 819 -64.70 21.19 -66.06
CA PRO A 819 -63.42 20.46 -65.97
C PRO A 819 -63.16 19.50 -67.13
N PHE A 820 -64.19 18.82 -67.64
CA PHE A 820 -64.07 17.84 -68.74
C PHE A 820 -65.10 18.14 -69.84
N PRO A 821 -64.85 19.10 -70.75
CA PRO A 821 -65.81 19.45 -71.81
C PRO A 821 -66.20 18.28 -72.73
N THR A 822 -65.31 17.30 -72.90
CA THR A 822 -65.52 16.08 -73.70
C THR A 822 -66.54 15.12 -73.08
N HIS A 823 -66.84 15.25 -71.80
CA HIS A 823 -67.84 14.44 -71.09
C HIS A 823 -69.27 14.91 -71.28
N LEU A 824 -69.49 16.02 -72.00
CA LEU A 824 -70.81 16.61 -72.18
C LEU A 824 -71.13 16.85 -73.66
N LYS A 825 -72.38 16.61 -74.05
CA LYS A 825 -72.93 17.04 -75.35
C LYS A 825 -74.20 17.84 -75.13
N ARG A 826 -74.27 19.01 -75.76
CA ARG A 826 -75.38 19.95 -75.67
C ARG A 826 -76.08 20.06 -77.01
N PHE A 827 -77.40 19.98 -77.01
CA PHE A 827 -78.20 20.14 -78.22
C PHE A 827 -79.52 20.82 -77.90
N GLU A 828 -80.14 21.39 -78.93
CA GLU A 828 -81.39 22.12 -78.86
C GLU A 828 -82.40 21.51 -79.82
N VAL A 829 -83.60 21.22 -79.32
CA VAL A 829 -84.73 20.71 -80.10
C VAL A 829 -85.90 21.65 -79.93
N LYS A 830 -86.63 21.94 -81.00
CA LYS A 830 -87.87 22.71 -80.91
C LYS A 830 -89.00 21.79 -80.45
N MET A 831 -89.70 22.16 -79.38
CA MET A 831 -90.80 21.36 -78.84
C MET A 831 -91.87 21.11 -79.91
N PHE A 832 -92.30 19.85 -80.04
CA PHE A 832 -93.30 19.42 -81.01
C PHE A 832 -94.36 18.52 -80.34
N THR A 833 -95.38 18.16 -81.11
CA THR A 833 -96.42 17.21 -80.72
C THR A 833 -96.47 16.08 -81.73
N PHE A 834 -96.72 14.85 -81.27
CA PHE A 834 -97.03 13.76 -82.18
C PHE A 834 -98.38 13.96 -82.84
N VAL A 835 -98.52 13.59 -84.10
CA VAL A 835 -99.80 13.56 -84.82
C VAL A 835 -100.07 12.13 -85.24
N VAL A 836 -101.10 11.52 -84.65
CA VAL A 836 -101.56 10.16 -85.00
C VAL A 836 -102.99 10.28 -85.50
N ASN A 837 -103.29 9.71 -86.67
CA ASN A 837 -104.60 9.81 -87.34
C ASN A 837 -105.10 11.27 -87.50
N SER A 838 -104.20 12.17 -87.91
CA SER A 838 -104.48 13.61 -88.13
C SER A 838 -104.95 14.38 -86.88
N ARG A 839 -104.74 13.83 -85.68
CA ARG A 839 -104.97 14.53 -84.40
C ARG A 839 -103.65 14.68 -83.67
N ALA A 840 -103.37 15.91 -83.21
CA ALA A 840 -102.26 16.16 -82.29
C ALA A 840 -102.51 15.43 -80.97
N LEU A 841 -101.60 14.55 -80.59
CA LEU A 841 -101.55 13.91 -79.28
C LEU A 841 -101.28 14.99 -78.23
N GLN A 842 -102.33 15.45 -77.56
CA GLN A 842 -102.19 16.31 -76.40
C GLN A 842 -101.74 15.45 -75.21
N GLY A 843 -100.48 15.57 -74.83
CA GLY A 843 -99.89 14.71 -73.81
C GLY A 843 -98.46 15.11 -73.43
N GLN A 844 -97.80 14.17 -72.76
CA GLN A 844 -96.40 14.24 -72.37
C GLN A 844 -95.52 13.72 -73.52
N VAL A 845 -94.40 14.39 -73.75
CA VAL A 845 -93.35 13.95 -74.67
C VAL A 845 -92.11 13.63 -73.83
N TYR A 846 -91.51 12.49 -74.11
CA TYR A 846 -90.26 12.05 -73.48
C TYR A 846 -89.16 12.02 -74.55
N PHE A 847 -87.94 12.37 -74.17
CA PHE A 847 -86.79 12.35 -75.04
C PHE A 847 -85.80 11.30 -74.54
N HIS A 848 -85.29 10.50 -75.47
CA HIS A 848 -84.37 9.40 -75.21
C HIS A 848 -83.15 9.54 -76.10
N CYS A 849 -81.98 9.16 -75.61
CA CYS A 849 -80.75 9.11 -76.38
C CYS A 849 -79.98 7.81 -76.11
N SER A 850 -79.44 7.23 -77.17
CA SER A 850 -78.34 6.26 -77.17
C SER A 850 -77.02 7.02 -77.12
N VAL A 851 -76.16 6.65 -76.19
CA VAL A 851 -74.89 7.31 -75.90
C VAL A 851 -73.76 6.29 -76.01
N VAL A 852 -72.70 6.67 -76.70
CA VAL A 852 -71.47 5.88 -76.84
C VAL A 852 -70.32 6.68 -76.24
N ILE A 853 -69.47 6.01 -75.45
CA ILE A 853 -68.29 6.63 -74.82
C ILE A 853 -67.06 6.14 -75.56
N CYS A 854 -66.28 7.06 -76.12
CA CYS A 854 -65.10 6.76 -76.92
C CYS A 854 -63.82 7.17 -76.19
N ASP A 855 -62.74 6.43 -76.37
CA ASP A 855 -61.40 6.86 -75.96
C ASP A 855 -60.81 7.82 -77.01
N SER A 856 -60.57 9.06 -76.60
CA SER A 856 -60.00 10.12 -77.42
C SER A 856 -58.53 9.88 -77.79
N SER A 857 -57.83 8.97 -77.11
CA SER A 857 -56.45 8.56 -77.37
C SER A 857 -56.32 7.71 -78.65
N TYR A 858 -57.37 6.96 -79.01
CA TYR A 858 -57.40 6.03 -80.15
C TYR A 858 -58.67 6.23 -81.00
N PRO A 859 -58.73 7.26 -81.87
CA PRO A 859 -59.93 7.61 -82.63
C PRO A 859 -60.33 6.63 -83.74
N SER A 860 -59.66 5.48 -83.87
CA SER A 860 -59.57 4.72 -85.12
C SER A 860 -60.10 3.29 -85.09
N TYR A 861 -60.69 2.81 -83.98
CA TYR A 861 -61.17 1.42 -83.88
C TYR A 861 -62.68 1.23 -84.00
N ASP A 862 -63.49 2.30 -83.94
CA ASP A 862 -64.94 2.22 -84.14
C ASP A 862 -65.43 3.34 -85.05
N ALA A 863 -66.23 3.00 -86.06
CA ALA A 863 -66.70 3.95 -87.07
C ALA A 863 -67.55 5.08 -86.45
N LEU A 864 -68.25 4.80 -85.34
CA LEU A 864 -69.05 5.76 -84.57
C LEU A 864 -68.19 6.82 -83.84
N CYS A 865 -66.96 6.46 -83.43
CA CYS A 865 -66.06 7.35 -82.71
C CYS A 865 -65.24 8.28 -83.64
N SER A 866 -65.50 8.24 -84.95
CA SER A 866 -64.71 8.94 -85.98
C SER A 866 -65.18 10.37 -86.30
N ARG A 867 -65.52 11.19 -85.31
CA ARG A 867 -65.63 12.67 -85.34
C ARG A 867 -66.28 13.37 -86.56
N ARG A 868 -67.09 12.69 -87.39
CA ARG A 868 -67.78 13.30 -88.54
C ARG A 868 -69.13 12.65 -88.74
N CYS A 869 -70.11 13.49 -89.02
CA CYS A 869 -71.42 13.07 -89.51
C CYS A 869 -71.27 12.08 -90.67
N ILE A 870 -71.77 10.86 -90.51
CA ILE A 870 -71.65 9.79 -91.52
C ILE A 870 -72.88 9.87 -92.44
N PRO A 871 -72.75 10.31 -93.71
CA PRO A 871 -73.90 10.37 -94.60
C PRO A 871 -74.36 8.95 -94.97
N ARG A 872 -75.69 8.73 -94.98
CA ARG A 872 -76.45 7.46 -95.21
C ARG A 872 -76.01 6.50 -96.35
N ARG A 873 -74.94 6.74 -97.11
CA ARG A 873 -74.57 5.98 -98.33
C ARG A 873 -73.49 4.89 -98.18
N GLN A 874 -72.98 4.60 -96.98
CA GLN A 874 -72.10 3.44 -96.74
C GLN A 874 -72.67 2.53 -95.64
N ARG A 875 -73.54 1.58 -96.03
CA ARG A 875 -73.92 0.42 -95.20
C ARG A 875 -74.01 -0.84 -96.07
N ILE A 876 -73.04 -1.74 -95.94
CA ILE A 876 -73.17 -3.16 -96.29
C ILE A 876 -72.57 -3.96 -95.12
N GLY A 877 -73.40 -4.79 -94.49
CA GLY A 877 -72.94 -5.84 -93.56
C GLY A 877 -73.07 -5.51 -92.07
N ARG A 878 -74.30 -5.45 -91.55
CA ARG A 878 -74.56 -5.53 -90.10
C ARG A 878 -74.41 -7.00 -89.70
N SER A 879 -73.21 -7.40 -89.27
CA SER A 879 -73.03 -8.64 -88.52
C SER A 879 -73.52 -8.37 -87.10
N THR A 880 -74.63 -9.01 -86.76
CA THR A 880 -75.07 -9.19 -85.38
C THR A 880 -74.08 -10.11 -84.70
N ASP A 881 -73.00 -9.56 -84.14
CA ASP A 881 -72.21 -10.29 -83.17
C ASP A 881 -71.55 -9.37 -82.13
N SER A 882 -72.09 -9.47 -80.92
CA SER A 882 -71.38 -9.42 -79.64
C SER A 882 -70.26 -8.38 -79.44
N THR A 883 -70.64 -7.17 -79.00
CA THR A 883 -69.97 -6.44 -77.89
C THR A 883 -70.96 -5.41 -77.33
N SER A 884 -71.77 -5.82 -76.36
CA SER A 884 -72.88 -5.05 -75.77
C SER A 884 -72.46 -3.98 -74.76
N ASP A 885 -71.16 -3.72 -74.59
CA ASP A 885 -70.66 -3.20 -73.31
C ASP A 885 -70.27 -1.70 -73.33
N LEU A 886 -70.52 -0.98 -74.43
CA LEU A 886 -70.24 0.47 -74.54
C LEU A 886 -71.44 1.38 -74.84
N HIS A 887 -72.66 0.83 -74.98
CA HIS A 887 -73.86 1.63 -75.24
C HIS A 887 -74.63 1.93 -73.95
N GLY A 888 -74.79 3.21 -73.63
CA GLY A 888 -75.65 3.70 -72.56
C GLY A 888 -76.94 4.32 -73.10
N TYR A 889 -78.01 4.30 -72.32
CA TYR A 889 -79.25 4.97 -72.68
C TYR A 889 -79.69 5.93 -71.58
N VAL A 890 -80.09 7.12 -71.97
CA VAL A 890 -80.60 8.16 -71.07
C VAL A 890 -81.96 8.65 -71.54
N SER A 891 -82.82 9.00 -70.60
CA SER A 891 -84.20 9.44 -70.85
C SER A 891 -84.49 10.69 -70.04
N SER A 892 -85.25 11.63 -70.60
CA SER A 892 -85.71 12.81 -69.89
C SER A 892 -86.92 12.48 -69.03
N GLY A 893 -87.22 13.33 -68.04
CA GLY A 893 -88.55 13.36 -67.45
C GLY A 893 -89.61 13.87 -68.45
N ALA A 894 -90.89 13.78 -68.06
CA ALA A 894 -92.02 14.12 -68.91
C ALA A 894 -92.08 15.61 -69.27
N ILE A 895 -92.20 15.97 -70.55
CA ILE A 895 -92.38 17.36 -71.00
C ILE A 895 -93.81 17.54 -71.53
N VAL A 896 -94.59 18.41 -70.89
CA VAL A 896 -96.01 18.64 -71.25
C VAL A 896 -96.13 19.84 -72.18
N ILE A 897 -96.93 19.68 -73.23
CA ILE A 897 -97.24 20.78 -74.15
C ILE A 897 -98.25 21.73 -73.49
N GLY A 898 -97.77 22.90 -73.08
CA GLY A 898 -98.62 23.97 -72.58
C GLY A 898 -99.52 24.53 -73.68
N ARG A 899 -100.72 24.98 -73.33
CA ARG A 899 -101.56 25.80 -74.21
C ARG A 899 -101.25 27.27 -73.91
N ARG A 900 -100.72 28.04 -74.87
CA ARG A 900 -100.66 29.51 -74.72
C ARG A 900 -102.10 29.98 -74.83
N ASN A 901 -102.68 30.45 -73.72
CA ASN A 901 -103.87 31.26 -73.77
C ASN A 901 -103.47 32.59 -74.43
N HIS A 902 -103.73 32.70 -75.73
CA HIS A 902 -103.77 33.98 -76.40
C HIS A 902 -104.96 34.75 -75.83
N THR A 903 -104.70 35.69 -74.92
CA THR A 903 -105.49 36.93 -74.87
C THR A 903 -104.98 37.86 -75.94
#